data_AF-T0FJI4-F1
#
_entry.id   AF-T0FJI4-F1
#
_cell.length_a   1.000
_cell.length_b   1.000
_cell.length_c   1.000
_cell.angle_alpha   90.00
_cell.angle_beta   90.00
_cell.angle_gamma   90.00
#
_symmetry.space_group_name_H-M   'P 1'
#
loop_
_entity.id
_entity.type
_entity.pdbx_description
1 polymer ?
#
loop_
_entity_poly.entity_id
_entity_poly.type
_entity_poly.pdbx_seq_one_letter_code
_entity_poly.pdbx_strand_id
1 'polypeptide(L)'
;MQRFFKFILFAGTLSIYFPINAQKNNTIDFDAELYAQIVRQSVYQYGTILKSRKVLKDHNHWKKPIDAAFRKLADSSGNPTFPIVYNLIQDNSFNAFAMAGGQFCINSGTLDILDQVITNSEPDAKDKLNFYRERYIAGVLSHELSHYYNKHTFNSVKKFYQLKGNPTGEIILENIKFSQDQEVDADQTGFQLLNKAGYGGEYMIRTLELMSDIDNQYKEYIAKKKLDKTSPESMTSLYFTSHPSPNDRLSRFSSDKQELYSLLATLEKTFDDIQFGKNLDLAKSNLEKALSKFPGNTHLEKSYAICLHKVWMSTASNEDLKVKPVIDMPSFRDSMLFPGGLRKRAVMRTTPGNQTAYTKAKEAYQKVIIKTEDPYFISNYAVLLSYSTEENDMNVAKSLAGSTVRAENSIPLANNLGVVLYWTDDEEKAMEIFRSVANMVDKRVQSFSEKSKSNPDIQAYLQGIGNSIHQKIQLDPDYVYENFTPILNYALLESYKEKTPKTKQLALYYLENYDSSSGWAKYLANLQGINLPEPSQNTKQNVFKVGGVGPGDKLEDLLKLWGQPDKIQIDKSSGSEFYIYSNKETSFLLNIGSVLQVNAYGDNSPGIDKGVTIGSDRGIAEKVFGKQFQKSGPYFGYSQNGNTFVKYRKNKVDQIILQ
;
A
#
# COMPACT_ATOMS: atom_id res chain seq x y z
N MET A 1 11.68 85.05 38.63
CA MET A 1 10.21 85.03 38.41
C MET A 1 9.82 83.55 38.23
N GLN A 2 8.84 83.03 38.98
CA GLN A 2 7.51 82.58 38.46
C GLN A 2 7.57 81.64 37.24
N ARG A 3 6.87 80.50 37.13
CA ARG A 3 5.89 79.71 37.96
C ARG A 3 5.87 78.27 37.35
N PHE A 4 5.41 77.16 37.94
CA PHE A 4 4.80 76.84 39.25
C PHE A 4 5.21 75.39 39.67
N PHE A 5 5.01 75.03 40.93
CA PHE A 5 5.11 73.67 41.52
C PHE A 5 3.95 72.71 41.18
N LYS A 6 4.21 71.38 41.20
CA LYS A 6 3.44 70.25 41.84
C LYS A 6 3.71 68.91 41.10
N PHE A 7 3.75 67.70 41.71
CA PHE A 7 3.54 67.24 43.10
C PHE A 7 4.41 65.96 43.37
N ILE A 8 4.80 65.71 44.64
CA ILE A 8 5.27 64.45 45.34
C ILE A 8 5.74 63.24 44.49
N LEU A 9 6.92 62.60 44.65
CA LEU A 9 7.83 62.28 45.79
C LEU A 9 7.49 61.01 46.62
N PHE A 10 8.11 59.87 46.31
CA PHE A 10 8.76 59.04 47.34
C PHE A 10 9.88 58.15 46.74
N ALA A 11 10.74 57.59 47.60
CA ALA A 11 12.04 57.05 47.21
C ALA A 11 12.05 55.56 46.82
N GLY A 12 13.00 55.21 45.93
CA GLY A 12 13.43 53.82 45.64
C GLY A 12 14.92 53.84 45.29
N THR A 13 15.72 53.00 45.94
CA THR A 13 17.20 53.05 45.88
C THR A 13 17.78 52.59 44.55
N LEU A 14 18.92 53.18 44.18
CA LEU A 14 19.72 52.77 43.03
C LEU A 14 20.29 51.36 43.24
N SER A 15 19.98 50.43 42.33
CA SER A 15 20.66 49.12 42.23
C SER A 15 21.13 48.93 40.80
N ILE A 16 22.45 48.73 40.63
CA ILE A 16 23.09 48.62 39.31
C ILE A 16 22.81 47.23 38.73
N TYR A 17 21.80 47.13 37.86
CA TYR A 17 21.63 45.96 37.00
C TYR A 17 22.42 46.12 35.72
N PHE A 18 23.50 45.34 35.60
CA PHE A 18 24.03 44.98 34.28
C PHE A 18 22.94 44.25 33.50
N PRO A 19 22.77 44.51 32.19
CA PRO A 19 21.87 43.70 31.37
C PRO A 19 22.44 42.28 31.30
N ILE A 20 21.80 41.34 32.01
CA ILE A 20 22.10 39.92 31.90
C ILE A 20 21.89 39.55 30.43
N ASN A 21 22.96 39.12 29.78
CA ASN A 21 22.96 38.84 28.35
C ASN A 21 22.08 37.62 28.11
N ALA A 22 20.84 37.86 27.68
CA ALA A 22 19.85 36.80 27.49
C ALA A 22 20.34 35.86 26.38
N GLN A 23 20.85 34.69 26.78
CA GLN A 23 21.13 33.62 25.84
C GLN A 23 19.85 33.36 25.05
N LYS A 24 19.94 33.44 23.72
CA LYS A 24 18.83 33.01 22.86
C LYS A 24 18.54 31.55 23.20
N ASN A 25 17.34 31.30 23.73
CA ASN A 25 16.76 29.97 23.68
C ASN A 25 16.57 29.63 22.21
N ASN A 26 17.55 28.98 21.61
CA ASN A 26 17.43 28.35 20.31
C ASN A 26 16.43 27.20 20.47
N THR A 27 15.15 27.50 20.28
CA THR A 27 14.08 26.51 20.21
C THR A 27 14.45 25.50 19.13
N ILE A 28 14.63 24.25 19.53
CA ILE A 28 15.00 23.17 18.62
C ILE A 28 13.84 22.94 17.64
N ASP A 29 14.06 23.24 16.37
CA ASP A 29 13.11 22.95 15.30
C ASP A 29 13.27 21.49 14.86
N PHE A 30 12.45 20.62 15.45
CA PHE A 30 12.43 19.19 15.15
C PHE A 30 11.96 18.91 13.72
N ASP A 31 11.07 19.74 13.16
CA ASP A 31 10.57 19.59 11.79
C ASP A 31 11.67 19.93 10.78
N ALA A 32 12.44 20.99 11.03
CA ALA A 32 13.56 21.37 10.17
C ALA A 32 14.67 20.31 10.13
N GLU A 33 15.06 19.72 11.27
CA GLU A 33 16.09 18.68 11.29
C GLU A 33 15.58 17.33 10.76
N LEU A 34 14.31 16.98 11.00
CA LEU A 34 13.69 15.81 10.35
C LEU A 34 13.65 15.98 8.82
N TYR A 35 13.29 17.17 8.33
CA TYR A 35 13.34 17.49 6.89
C TYR A 35 14.77 17.43 6.34
N ALA A 36 15.75 18.00 7.05
CA ALA A 36 17.16 17.94 6.66
C ALA A 36 17.68 16.50 6.59
N GLN A 37 17.33 15.64 7.55
CA GLN A 37 17.64 14.21 7.51
C GLN A 37 17.02 13.52 6.28
N ILE A 38 15.74 13.77 5.98
CA ILE A 38 15.08 13.18 4.81
C ILE A 38 15.74 13.64 3.49
N VAL A 39 16.19 14.89 3.41
CA VAL A 39 16.98 15.42 2.28
C VAL A 39 18.34 14.70 2.15
N ARG A 40 19.05 14.47 3.27
CA ARG A 40 20.33 13.74 3.27
C ARG A 40 20.16 12.27 2.88
N GLN A 41 19.11 11.61 3.39
CA GLN A 41 18.71 10.25 2.99
C GLN A 41 18.33 10.17 1.50
N SER A 42 17.58 11.15 0.99
CA SER A 42 17.23 11.25 -0.44
C SER A 42 18.48 11.24 -1.33
N VAL A 43 19.51 12.02 -1.00
CA VAL A 43 20.76 12.05 -1.76
C VAL A 43 21.49 10.69 -1.74
N TYR A 44 21.47 9.97 -0.60
CA TYR A 44 22.03 8.61 -0.54
C TYR A 44 21.25 7.63 -1.42
N GLN A 45 19.92 7.60 -1.28
CA GLN A 45 19.05 6.69 -2.03
C GLN A 45 19.12 6.96 -3.55
N TYR A 46 19.30 8.21 -3.97
CA TYR A 46 19.56 8.56 -5.38
C TYR A 46 20.82 7.86 -5.89
N GLY A 47 21.91 7.93 -5.12
CA GLY A 47 23.17 7.26 -5.42
C GLY A 47 23.09 5.73 -5.39
N THR A 48 21.99 5.14 -4.94
CA THR A 48 21.71 3.69 -5.02
C THR A 48 20.87 3.37 -6.25
N ILE A 49 19.82 4.15 -6.53
CA ILE A 49 18.99 4.04 -7.75
C ILE A 49 19.85 4.17 -9.03
N LEU A 50 20.78 5.13 -9.07
CA LEU A 50 21.69 5.33 -10.21
C LEU A 50 22.76 4.23 -10.35
N LYS A 51 22.89 3.31 -9.39
CA LYS A 51 23.76 2.12 -9.48
C LYS A 51 22.98 0.86 -9.86
N SER A 52 21.72 0.74 -9.42
CA SER A 52 20.86 -0.41 -9.71
C SER A 52 20.19 -0.33 -11.08
N ARG A 53 19.93 0.89 -11.59
CA ARG A 53 19.29 1.12 -12.90
C ARG A 53 20.28 1.68 -13.93
N LYS A 54 20.09 1.33 -15.21
CA LYS A 54 20.92 1.86 -16.32
C LYS A 54 20.56 3.31 -16.62
N VAL A 55 21.50 4.22 -16.36
CA VAL A 55 21.35 5.67 -16.63
C VAL A 55 21.67 5.99 -18.10
N LEU A 56 20.89 6.90 -18.70
CA LEU A 56 21.06 7.42 -20.06
C LEU A 56 21.53 8.89 -20.04
N LYS A 57 22.40 9.28 -20.98
CA LYS A 57 22.89 10.68 -21.10
C LYS A 57 21.88 11.62 -21.79
N ASP A 58 21.14 11.06 -22.73
CA ASP A 58 20.05 11.66 -23.49
C ASP A 58 19.21 10.47 -24.03
N HIS A 59 17.97 10.75 -24.44
CA HIS A 59 17.07 9.78 -25.05
C HIS A 59 16.29 10.50 -26.16
N ASN A 60 16.39 10.06 -27.41
CA ASN A 60 15.70 10.63 -28.58
C ASN A 60 15.73 12.17 -28.69
N HIS A 61 16.79 12.85 -28.21
CA HIS A 61 16.95 14.31 -28.14
C HIS A 61 16.05 15.06 -27.14
N TRP A 62 15.47 14.36 -26.16
CA TRP A 62 14.63 14.95 -25.13
C TRP A 62 15.37 15.83 -24.12
N LYS A 63 16.70 15.71 -23.98
CA LYS A 63 17.46 16.54 -23.01
C LYS A 63 17.20 18.04 -23.18
N LYS A 64 17.17 18.56 -24.41
CA LYS A 64 16.94 20.01 -24.65
C LYS A 64 15.52 20.46 -24.22
N PRO A 65 14.42 19.79 -24.62
CA PRO A 65 13.09 20.04 -24.06
C PRO A 65 13.03 19.96 -22.52
N ILE A 66 13.67 18.95 -21.90
CA ILE A 66 13.67 18.77 -20.45
C ILE A 66 14.41 19.92 -19.73
N ASP A 67 15.60 20.30 -20.22
CA ASP A 67 16.39 21.42 -19.68
C ASP A 67 15.66 22.77 -19.81
N ALA A 68 14.81 22.93 -20.82
CA ALA A 68 13.98 24.12 -21.00
C ALA A 68 12.78 24.11 -20.04
N ALA A 69 12.04 23.00 -19.97
CA ALA A 69 10.89 22.81 -19.11
C ALA A 69 11.23 22.99 -17.63
N PHE A 70 12.26 22.29 -17.11
CA PHE A 70 12.68 22.42 -15.72
C PHE A 70 13.06 23.87 -15.36
N ARG A 71 13.88 24.53 -16.19
CA ARG A 71 14.30 25.92 -15.94
C ARG A 71 13.09 26.84 -15.85
N LYS A 72 12.23 26.81 -16.88
CA LYS A 72 11.09 27.73 -16.99
C LYS A 72 10.01 27.47 -15.93
N LEU A 73 9.81 26.22 -15.49
CA LEU A 73 8.96 25.88 -14.35
C LEU A 73 9.57 26.35 -13.02
N ALA A 74 10.88 26.14 -12.80
CA ALA A 74 11.57 26.57 -11.59
C ALA A 74 11.55 28.10 -11.43
N ASP A 75 11.92 28.84 -12.50
CA ASP A 75 11.91 30.30 -12.55
C ASP A 75 10.50 30.88 -12.28
N SER A 76 9.44 30.16 -12.69
CA SER A 76 8.03 30.58 -12.52
C SER A 76 7.40 30.15 -11.19
N SER A 77 8.12 29.42 -10.34
CA SER A 77 7.56 28.85 -9.10
C SER A 77 7.36 29.88 -7.99
N GLY A 78 8.22 30.91 -7.94
CA GLY A 78 8.34 31.83 -6.80
C GLY A 78 9.13 31.26 -5.61
N ASN A 79 9.64 30.04 -5.70
CA ASN A 79 10.59 29.47 -4.73
C ASN A 79 12.03 29.92 -5.03
N PRO A 80 12.96 29.84 -4.07
CA PRO A 80 14.39 30.02 -4.31
C PRO A 80 14.90 29.05 -5.39
N THR A 81 15.82 29.51 -6.23
CA THR A 81 16.46 28.67 -7.25
C THR A 81 17.29 27.55 -6.60
N PHE A 82 17.06 26.33 -7.07
CA PHE A 82 17.75 25.12 -6.62
C PHE A 82 18.47 24.46 -7.81
N PRO A 83 19.55 23.69 -7.58
CA PRO A 83 20.22 22.96 -8.64
C PRO A 83 19.29 21.86 -9.18
N ILE A 84 18.84 22.02 -10.43
CA ILE A 84 18.06 20.99 -11.14
C ILE A 84 18.95 19.77 -11.35
N VAL A 85 18.69 18.69 -10.59
CA VAL A 85 19.40 17.41 -10.72
C VAL A 85 18.40 16.35 -11.19
N TYR A 86 18.53 15.91 -12.43
CA TYR A 86 17.74 14.81 -12.97
C TYR A 86 18.62 13.81 -13.72
N ASN A 87 18.14 12.57 -13.82
CA ASN A 87 18.74 11.52 -14.65
C ASN A 87 17.67 10.81 -15.47
N LEU A 88 18.03 10.38 -16.68
CA LEU A 88 17.18 9.54 -17.51
C LEU A 88 17.49 8.07 -17.21
N ILE A 89 16.44 7.28 -16.99
CA ILE A 89 16.54 5.87 -16.62
C ILE A 89 16.06 5.01 -17.79
N GLN A 90 16.85 4.00 -18.18
CA GLN A 90 16.39 2.98 -19.13
C GLN A 90 15.37 2.07 -18.45
N ASP A 91 14.11 2.38 -18.71
CA ASP A 91 12.93 1.67 -18.24
C ASP A 91 11.80 2.01 -19.24
N ASN A 92 11.05 1.00 -19.67
CA ASN A 92 10.04 1.15 -20.72
C ASN A 92 8.65 1.52 -20.16
N SER A 93 8.51 1.60 -18.84
CA SER A 93 7.27 2.06 -18.20
C SER A 93 7.11 3.59 -18.29
N PHE A 94 5.86 4.04 -18.34
CA PHE A 94 5.52 5.45 -18.09
C PHE A 94 5.70 5.74 -16.60
N ASN A 95 6.77 6.46 -16.26
CA ASN A 95 7.01 6.97 -14.91
C ASN A 95 7.98 8.16 -14.89
N ALA A 96 7.78 9.06 -13.94
CA ALA A 96 8.77 10.02 -13.48
C ALA A 96 8.58 10.17 -11.96
N PHE A 97 9.62 10.57 -11.23
CA PHE A 97 9.49 10.84 -9.80
C PHE A 97 10.45 11.91 -9.30
N ALA A 98 9.95 12.80 -8.46
CA ALA A 98 10.73 13.67 -7.59
C ALA A 98 11.11 12.96 -6.28
N MET A 99 12.28 13.30 -5.75
CA MET A 99 12.70 12.87 -4.41
C MET A 99 12.88 14.08 -3.49
N ALA A 100 12.76 13.85 -2.17
CA ALA A 100 12.69 14.93 -1.17
C ALA A 100 13.86 15.92 -1.18
N GLY A 101 15.04 15.50 -1.65
CA GLY A 101 16.22 16.36 -1.82
C GLY A 101 16.26 17.19 -3.11
N GLY A 102 15.22 17.17 -3.95
CA GLY A 102 15.18 17.88 -5.24
C GLY A 102 15.86 17.15 -6.39
N GLN A 103 16.09 15.84 -6.25
CA GLN A 103 16.56 14.96 -7.33
C GLN A 103 15.38 14.36 -8.09
N PHE A 104 15.52 14.19 -9.41
CA PHE A 104 14.47 13.64 -10.27
C PHE A 104 14.97 12.43 -11.07
N CYS A 105 14.06 11.51 -11.37
CA CYS A 105 14.23 10.42 -12.33
C CYS A 105 13.12 10.47 -13.38
N ILE A 106 13.45 10.20 -14.65
CA ILE A 106 12.50 10.13 -15.75
C ILE A 106 12.78 8.85 -16.54
N ASN A 107 11.79 7.99 -16.71
CA ASN A 107 11.94 6.75 -17.50
C ASN A 107 11.93 7.03 -19.01
N SER A 108 12.70 6.26 -19.78
CA SER A 108 12.71 6.33 -21.25
C SER A 108 11.33 6.11 -21.86
N GLY A 109 10.55 5.17 -21.32
CA GLY A 109 9.20 4.86 -21.79
C GLY A 109 8.23 6.05 -21.70
N THR A 110 8.36 6.90 -20.67
CA THR A 110 7.62 8.18 -20.58
C THR A 110 7.89 9.06 -21.80
N LEU A 111 9.15 9.17 -22.21
CA LEU A 111 9.57 10.03 -23.33
C LEU A 111 9.13 9.44 -24.68
N ASP A 112 9.21 8.12 -24.85
CA ASP A 112 8.73 7.43 -26.06
C ASP A 112 7.20 7.52 -26.22
N ILE A 113 6.45 7.38 -25.12
CA ILE A 113 4.99 7.54 -25.11
C ILE A 113 4.60 8.98 -25.40
N LEU A 114 5.29 9.97 -24.83
CA LEU A 114 5.03 11.38 -25.15
C LEU A 114 5.35 11.71 -26.62
N ASP A 115 6.40 11.14 -27.21
CA ASP A 115 6.69 11.29 -28.64
C ASP A 115 5.58 10.69 -29.53
N GLN A 116 5.06 9.50 -29.17
CA GLN A 116 3.93 8.88 -29.86
C GLN A 116 2.66 9.74 -29.76
N VAL A 117 2.35 10.29 -28.58
CA VAL A 117 1.18 11.15 -28.36
C VAL A 117 1.30 12.45 -29.15
N ILE A 118 2.44 13.14 -29.07
CA ILE A 118 2.69 14.38 -29.84
C ILE A 118 2.53 14.11 -31.35
N THR A 119 3.11 13.01 -31.85
CA THR A 119 3.04 12.64 -33.28
C THR A 119 1.62 12.34 -33.75
N ASN A 120 0.75 11.84 -32.87
CA ASN A 120 -0.63 11.47 -33.20
C ASN A 120 -1.64 12.61 -32.96
N SER A 121 -1.37 13.51 -32.01
CA SER A 121 -2.33 14.55 -31.57
C SER A 121 -2.06 15.94 -32.15
N GLU A 122 -0.82 16.27 -32.52
CA GLU A 122 -0.45 17.63 -32.95
C GLU A 122 -0.21 17.70 -34.48
N PRO A 123 -0.99 18.50 -35.24
CA PRO A 123 -1.02 18.42 -36.70
C PRO A 123 0.28 18.85 -37.40
N ASP A 124 1.09 19.70 -36.75
CA ASP A 124 2.41 20.13 -37.21
C ASP A 124 3.56 19.65 -36.30
N ALA A 125 3.34 18.53 -35.59
CA ALA A 125 4.33 17.86 -34.74
C ALA A 125 5.70 17.68 -35.42
N LYS A 126 5.74 17.40 -36.73
CA LYS A 126 6.98 17.15 -37.48
C LYS A 126 7.90 18.37 -37.49
N ASP A 127 7.35 19.56 -37.67
CA ASP A 127 8.10 20.82 -37.77
C ASP A 127 8.32 21.46 -36.40
N LYS A 128 7.46 21.16 -35.43
CA LYS A 128 7.46 21.76 -34.08
C LYS A 128 7.75 20.77 -32.94
N LEU A 129 8.32 19.59 -33.22
CA LEU A 129 8.46 18.51 -32.24
C LEU A 129 9.02 18.99 -30.88
N ASN A 130 10.13 19.73 -30.88
CA ASN A 130 10.73 20.23 -29.63
C ASN A 130 9.83 21.23 -28.86
N PHE A 131 9.00 22.03 -29.53
CA PHE A 131 8.06 22.97 -28.92
C PHE A 131 6.92 22.25 -28.19
N TYR A 132 6.48 21.10 -28.73
CA TYR A 132 5.48 20.24 -28.12
C TYR A 132 6.06 19.36 -27.03
N ARG A 133 7.22 18.74 -27.27
CA ARG A 133 7.98 17.99 -26.26
C ARG A 133 8.14 18.80 -24.98
N GLU A 134 8.59 20.06 -25.09
CA GLU A 134 8.78 20.96 -23.95
C GLU A 134 7.48 21.14 -23.12
N ARG A 135 6.32 21.25 -23.77
CA ARG A 135 5.01 21.42 -23.12
C ARG A 135 4.50 20.14 -22.48
N TYR A 136 4.56 19.03 -23.20
CA TYR A 136 4.10 17.74 -22.71
C TYR A 136 4.94 17.22 -21.53
N ILE A 137 6.27 17.37 -21.56
CA ILE A 137 7.11 17.05 -20.40
C ILE A 137 6.99 18.09 -19.28
N ALA A 138 6.70 19.37 -19.59
CA ALA A 138 6.37 20.34 -18.54
C ALA A 138 5.10 19.94 -17.77
N GLY A 139 4.12 19.28 -18.42
CA GLY A 139 2.97 18.67 -17.75
C GLY A 139 3.39 17.75 -16.62
N VAL A 140 4.06 16.65 -16.96
CA VAL A 140 4.63 15.66 -16.02
C VAL A 140 5.52 16.33 -14.97
N LEU A 141 6.49 17.15 -15.39
CA LEU A 141 7.44 17.78 -14.48
C LEU A 141 6.79 18.78 -13.51
N SER A 142 5.67 19.40 -13.87
CA SER A 142 4.95 20.32 -12.97
C SER A 142 4.26 19.59 -11.81
N HIS A 143 3.77 18.36 -12.03
CA HIS A 143 3.26 17.48 -10.97
C HIS A 143 4.41 17.06 -10.03
N GLU A 144 5.52 16.57 -10.59
CA GLU A 144 6.69 16.15 -9.82
C GLU A 144 7.34 17.30 -9.01
N LEU A 145 7.47 18.48 -9.61
CA LEU A 145 7.93 19.67 -8.90
C LEU A 145 6.99 20.07 -7.75
N SER A 146 5.69 19.81 -7.87
CA SER A 146 4.72 20.12 -6.82
C SER A 146 4.83 19.18 -5.63
N HIS A 147 5.07 17.88 -5.84
CA HIS A 147 5.41 16.95 -4.74
C HIS A 147 6.64 17.40 -3.95
N TYR A 148 7.64 17.95 -4.63
CA TYR A 148 8.83 18.54 -4.01
C TYR A 148 8.50 19.84 -3.25
N TYR A 149 7.87 20.82 -3.90
CA TYR A 149 7.57 22.14 -3.30
C TYR A 149 6.60 22.04 -2.11
N ASN A 150 5.56 21.22 -2.22
CA ASN A 150 4.56 21.01 -1.16
C ASN A 150 5.06 20.01 -0.10
N LYS A 151 6.29 19.52 -0.26
CA LYS A 151 7.02 18.63 0.64
C LYS A 151 6.25 17.35 0.97
N HIS A 152 5.62 16.72 -0.01
CA HIS A 152 4.76 15.57 0.22
C HIS A 152 5.49 14.39 0.87
N THR A 153 6.75 14.12 0.51
CA THR A 153 7.58 13.10 1.19
C THR A 153 7.76 13.40 2.68
N PHE A 154 7.99 14.67 3.04
CA PHE A 154 8.12 15.09 4.44
C PHE A 154 6.80 14.93 5.19
N ASN A 155 5.69 15.38 4.61
CA ASN A 155 4.37 15.29 5.24
C ASN A 155 3.95 13.83 5.45
N SER A 156 4.25 12.94 4.48
CA SER A 156 4.02 11.49 4.61
C SER A 156 4.91 10.87 5.69
N VAL A 157 6.23 11.15 5.69
CA VAL A 157 7.14 10.67 6.75
C VAL A 157 6.69 11.16 8.12
N LYS A 158 6.35 12.45 8.26
CA LYS A 158 5.87 13.05 9.51
C LYS A 158 4.59 12.38 10.01
N LYS A 159 3.67 12.03 9.11
CA LYS A 159 2.45 11.27 9.44
C LYS A 159 2.79 9.87 9.96
N PHE A 160 3.67 9.11 9.29
CA PHE A 160 4.15 7.82 9.79
C PHE A 160 4.87 7.93 11.13
N TYR A 161 5.76 8.92 11.27
CA TYR A 161 6.52 9.24 12.48
C TYR A 161 5.62 9.64 13.66
N GLN A 162 4.44 10.22 13.42
CA GLN A 162 3.47 10.55 14.46
C GLN A 162 2.64 9.35 14.95
N LEU A 163 2.41 8.34 14.10
CA LEU A 163 1.65 7.13 14.47
C LEU A 163 2.41 6.29 15.50
N LYS A 164 1.82 6.11 16.69
CA LYS A 164 2.41 5.28 17.76
C LYS A 164 2.17 3.79 17.47
N GLY A 165 3.24 3.00 17.39
CA GLY A 165 3.17 1.54 17.51
C GLY A 165 3.96 0.73 16.47
N ASN A 166 4.22 1.30 15.29
CA ASN A 166 4.96 0.60 14.24
C ASN A 166 6.49 0.78 14.40
N PRO A 167 7.30 -0.27 14.19
CA PRO A 167 8.75 -0.13 14.08
C PRO A 167 9.10 0.59 12.77
N THR A 168 9.61 1.81 12.87
CA THR A 168 9.91 2.72 11.75
C THR A 168 11.18 2.39 10.96
N GLY A 169 11.80 1.24 11.20
CA GLY A 169 13.11 0.87 10.64
C GLY A 169 13.15 0.69 9.11
N GLU A 170 12.01 0.39 8.47
CA GLU A 170 11.93 -0.06 7.07
C GLU A 170 11.31 0.97 6.10
N ILE A 171 11.29 2.27 6.45
CA ILE A 171 10.79 3.30 5.53
C ILE A 171 11.79 3.51 4.37
N ILE A 172 11.48 2.93 3.21
CA ILE A 172 12.16 3.22 1.93
C ILE A 172 11.48 4.44 1.30
N LEU A 173 12.20 5.54 1.05
CA LEU A 173 11.58 6.78 0.58
C LEU A 173 11.04 6.65 -0.87
N GLU A 174 11.70 5.84 -1.71
CA GLU A 174 11.25 5.47 -3.07
C GLU A 174 9.86 4.77 -3.07
N ASN A 175 9.46 4.14 -1.96
CA ASN A 175 8.19 3.41 -1.83
C ASN A 175 7.09 4.21 -1.11
N ILE A 176 7.30 5.50 -0.80
CA ILE A 176 6.27 6.34 -0.17
C ILE A 176 5.20 6.69 -1.21
N LYS A 177 4.11 5.92 -1.23
CA LYS A 177 2.89 6.29 -1.94
C LYS A 177 2.29 7.54 -1.30
N PHE A 178 1.92 8.51 -2.13
CA PHE A 178 1.21 9.70 -1.67
C PHE A 178 -0.27 9.41 -1.48
N SER A 179 -0.91 10.12 -0.54
CA SER A 179 -2.35 10.04 -0.35
C SER A 179 -3.11 10.82 -1.44
N GLN A 180 -4.36 10.44 -1.69
CA GLN A 180 -5.23 11.07 -2.69
C GLN A 180 -5.27 12.62 -2.58
N ASP A 181 -5.26 13.15 -1.35
CA ASP A 181 -5.25 14.60 -1.12
C ASP A 181 -3.95 15.27 -1.58
N GLN A 182 -2.79 14.63 -1.39
CA GLN A 182 -1.48 15.13 -1.84
C GLN A 182 -1.35 15.08 -3.37
N GLU A 183 -2.01 14.13 -4.01
CA GLU A 183 -2.00 13.96 -5.46
C GLU A 183 -2.85 15.03 -6.16
N VAL A 184 -4.02 15.32 -5.60
CA VAL A 184 -4.88 16.43 -6.03
C VAL A 184 -4.20 17.78 -5.75
N ASP A 185 -3.49 17.95 -4.63
CA ASP A 185 -2.72 19.16 -4.33
C ASP A 185 -1.51 19.34 -5.29
N ALA A 186 -0.82 18.25 -5.64
CA ALA A 186 0.25 18.27 -6.63
C ALA A 186 -0.27 18.61 -8.04
N ASP A 187 -1.42 18.09 -8.44
CA ASP A 187 -2.08 18.44 -9.71
C ASP A 187 -2.52 19.91 -9.75
N GLN A 188 -3.14 20.42 -8.68
CA GLN A 188 -3.57 21.83 -8.59
C GLN A 188 -2.38 22.78 -8.61
N THR A 189 -1.32 22.45 -7.88
CA THR A 189 -0.08 23.24 -7.83
C THR A 189 0.63 23.21 -9.18
N GLY A 190 0.72 22.05 -9.84
CA GLY A 190 1.32 21.89 -11.17
C GLY A 190 0.53 22.63 -12.26
N PHE A 191 -0.80 22.57 -12.22
CA PHE A 191 -1.68 23.37 -13.09
C PHE A 191 -1.44 24.87 -12.91
N GLN A 192 -1.32 25.36 -11.67
CA GLN A 192 -0.97 26.77 -11.42
C GLN A 192 0.44 27.11 -11.92
N LEU A 193 1.41 26.20 -11.77
CA LEU A 193 2.79 26.38 -12.20
C LEU A 193 2.92 26.46 -13.73
N LEU A 194 2.21 25.61 -14.47
CA LEU A 194 2.11 25.63 -15.93
C LEU A 194 1.50 26.94 -16.46
N ASN A 195 0.47 27.45 -15.77
CA ASN A 195 -0.15 28.73 -16.12
C ASN A 195 0.80 29.91 -15.84
N LYS A 196 1.45 29.95 -14.67
CA LYS A 196 2.49 30.95 -14.34
C LYS A 196 3.65 30.95 -15.33
N ALA A 197 4.07 29.75 -15.76
CA ALA A 197 5.11 29.58 -16.78
C ALA A 197 4.64 29.95 -18.21
N GLY A 198 3.36 30.21 -18.46
CA GLY A 198 2.87 30.41 -19.83
C GLY A 198 3.11 29.19 -20.71
N TYR A 199 2.97 27.98 -20.15
CA TYR A 199 2.77 26.75 -20.92
C TYR A 199 1.28 26.48 -21.16
N GLY A 200 0.43 26.85 -20.19
CA GLY A 200 -1.00 26.58 -20.19
C GLY A 200 -1.36 25.38 -19.30
N GLY A 201 -2.34 25.54 -18.41
CA GLY A 201 -2.78 24.50 -17.49
C GLY A 201 -3.41 23.28 -18.18
N GLU A 202 -3.82 23.41 -19.45
CA GLU A 202 -4.33 22.32 -20.27
C GLU A 202 -3.31 21.18 -20.46
N TYR A 203 -2.00 21.44 -20.31
CA TYR A 203 -0.98 20.39 -20.36
C TYR A 203 -0.96 19.52 -19.09
N MET A 204 -1.51 19.98 -17.96
CA MET A 204 -1.82 19.08 -16.83
C MET A 204 -2.97 18.15 -17.20
N ILE A 205 -4.08 18.72 -17.72
CA ILE A 205 -5.27 17.96 -18.09
C ILE A 205 -4.92 16.89 -19.14
N ARG A 206 -4.18 17.25 -20.20
CA ARG A 206 -3.67 16.30 -21.22
C ARG A 206 -2.76 15.21 -20.65
N THR A 207 -1.98 15.51 -19.61
CA THR A 207 -1.14 14.51 -18.94
C THR A 207 -2.01 13.49 -18.17
N LEU A 208 -3.03 13.98 -17.46
CA LEU A 208 -3.99 13.13 -16.74
C LEU A 208 -4.90 12.33 -17.69
N GLU A 209 -5.31 12.90 -18.83
CA GLU A 209 -6.04 12.21 -19.91
C GLU A 209 -5.20 11.05 -20.47
N LEU A 210 -3.96 11.32 -20.86
CA LEU A 210 -3.01 10.31 -21.33
C LEU A 210 -2.81 9.18 -20.30
N MET A 211 -2.70 9.53 -19.03
CA MET A 211 -2.61 8.54 -17.94
C MET A 211 -3.87 7.66 -17.86
N SER A 212 -5.07 8.23 -18.02
CA SER A 212 -6.32 7.46 -18.09
C SER A 212 -6.31 6.50 -19.30
N ASP A 213 -5.86 6.96 -20.47
CA ASP A 213 -5.80 6.14 -21.68
C ASP A 213 -4.79 4.98 -21.57
N ILE A 214 -3.63 5.18 -20.93
CA ILE A 214 -2.64 4.11 -20.70
C ILE A 214 -3.20 3.08 -19.70
N ASP A 215 -3.83 3.52 -18.62
CA ASP A 215 -4.47 2.64 -17.62
C ASP A 215 -5.59 1.81 -18.26
N ASN A 216 -6.45 2.42 -19.07
CA ASN A 216 -7.51 1.72 -19.80
C ASN A 216 -6.96 0.70 -20.81
N GLN A 217 -5.95 1.06 -21.61
CA GLN A 217 -5.28 0.11 -22.52
C GLN A 217 -4.63 -1.06 -21.76
N TYR A 218 -4.11 -0.81 -20.55
CA TYR A 218 -3.52 -1.84 -19.71
C TYR A 218 -4.57 -2.78 -19.10
N LYS A 219 -5.66 -2.22 -18.55
CA LYS A 219 -6.86 -2.96 -18.14
C LYS A 219 -7.43 -3.80 -19.28
N GLU A 220 -7.43 -3.28 -20.51
CA GLU A 220 -7.83 -4.01 -21.73
C GLU A 220 -6.89 -5.18 -22.05
N TYR A 221 -5.57 -4.99 -21.98
CA TYR A 221 -4.57 -6.02 -22.25
C TYR A 221 -4.74 -7.24 -21.33
N ILE A 222 -4.84 -7.02 -20.02
CA ILE A 222 -4.88 -8.09 -18.99
C ILE A 222 -5.96 -9.14 -19.29
N ALA A 223 -7.24 -8.74 -19.34
CA ALA A 223 -8.32 -9.71 -19.53
C ALA A 223 -8.53 -10.09 -21.03
N LYS A 224 -7.86 -9.44 -21.99
CA LYS A 224 -7.74 -9.98 -23.36
C LYS A 224 -6.79 -11.17 -23.41
N LYS A 225 -5.74 -11.16 -22.57
CA LYS A 225 -4.80 -12.27 -22.38
C LYS A 225 -5.29 -13.34 -21.41
N LYS A 226 -6.35 -13.07 -20.63
CA LYS A 226 -6.79 -13.87 -19.46
C LYS A 226 -5.63 -14.16 -18.49
N LEU A 227 -4.78 -13.16 -18.24
CA LEU A 227 -3.71 -13.28 -17.26
C LEU A 227 -4.31 -13.52 -15.86
N ASP A 228 -3.64 -14.39 -15.10
CA ASP A 228 -3.81 -14.52 -13.65
C ASP A 228 -3.69 -13.10 -13.04
N LYS A 229 -4.66 -12.66 -12.23
CA LYS A 229 -4.71 -11.29 -11.66
C LYS A 229 -3.48 -10.96 -10.78
N THR A 230 -2.63 -11.95 -10.49
CA THR A 230 -1.38 -11.79 -9.74
C THR A 230 -0.12 -11.93 -10.60
N SER A 231 -0.20 -12.16 -11.92
CA SER A 231 1.01 -12.38 -12.74
C SER A 231 1.89 -11.11 -12.82
N PRO A 232 3.22 -11.24 -13.02
CA PRO A 232 4.08 -10.07 -13.18
C PRO A 232 3.66 -9.18 -14.36
N GLU A 233 3.17 -9.79 -15.45
CA GLU A 233 2.64 -9.07 -16.61
C GLU A 233 1.28 -8.38 -16.36
N SER A 234 0.60 -8.69 -15.24
CA SER A 234 -0.65 -8.06 -14.79
C SER A 234 -0.48 -7.01 -13.68
N MET A 235 0.76 -6.62 -13.35
CA MET A 235 1.07 -5.59 -12.33
C MET A 235 1.88 -4.38 -12.84
N THR A 236 2.05 -4.20 -14.16
CA THR A 236 2.98 -3.23 -14.76
C THR A 236 2.33 -2.03 -15.45
N SER A 237 1.87 -1.09 -14.63
CA SER A 237 2.27 0.31 -14.77
C SER A 237 2.67 0.79 -13.39
N LEU A 238 3.96 1.06 -13.15
CA LEU A 238 4.43 1.43 -11.81
C LEU A 238 3.68 2.67 -11.29
N TYR A 239 3.41 3.63 -12.18
CA TYR A 239 2.65 4.84 -11.86
C TYR A 239 1.24 4.54 -11.29
N PHE A 240 0.46 3.65 -11.89
CA PHE A 240 -0.87 3.31 -11.37
C PHE A 240 -0.82 2.41 -10.11
N THR A 241 0.36 1.94 -9.70
CA THR A 241 0.54 1.33 -8.38
C THR A 241 0.89 2.34 -7.29
N SER A 242 1.43 3.52 -7.63
CA SER A 242 1.82 4.57 -6.67
C SER A 242 0.84 5.74 -6.58
N HIS A 243 0.10 6.03 -7.65
CA HIS A 243 -0.80 7.19 -7.76
C HIS A 243 -2.29 6.80 -7.86
N PRO A 244 -3.24 7.66 -7.43
CA PRO A 244 -4.69 7.42 -7.51
C PRO A 244 -5.27 7.47 -8.93
N SER A 245 -6.55 7.09 -9.05
CA SER A 245 -7.35 7.15 -10.29
C SER A 245 -7.15 8.49 -11.06
N PRO A 246 -6.77 8.42 -12.34
CA PRO A 246 -6.77 9.59 -13.23
C PRO A 246 -8.15 10.23 -13.36
N ASN A 247 -9.25 9.45 -13.30
CA ASN A 247 -10.61 10.00 -13.43
C ASN A 247 -11.02 10.83 -12.21
N ASP A 248 -10.65 10.45 -10.99
CA ASP A 248 -10.91 11.28 -9.80
C ASP A 248 -10.13 12.59 -9.86
N ARG A 249 -8.87 12.53 -10.29
CA ARG A 249 -7.97 13.69 -10.47
C ARG A 249 -8.51 14.64 -11.55
N LEU A 250 -8.88 14.11 -12.73
CA LEU A 250 -9.52 14.86 -13.81
C LEU A 250 -10.83 15.53 -13.38
N SER A 251 -11.63 14.89 -12.52
CA SER A 251 -12.89 15.46 -12.02
C SER A 251 -12.71 16.75 -11.21
N ARG A 252 -11.48 17.05 -10.74
CA ARG A 252 -11.16 18.28 -9.99
C ARG A 252 -10.95 19.49 -10.89
N PHE A 253 -10.79 19.29 -12.20
CA PHE A 253 -10.55 20.36 -13.18
C PHE A 253 -11.80 20.73 -13.97
N SER A 254 -12.06 22.05 -14.06
CA SER A 254 -13.14 22.59 -14.88
C SER A 254 -12.87 22.35 -16.37
N SER A 255 -13.69 21.49 -16.97
CA SER A 255 -13.66 21.10 -18.37
C SER A 255 -15.08 20.73 -18.83
N ASP A 256 -15.30 20.69 -20.13
CA ASP A 256 -16.51 20.15 -20.76
C ASP A 256 -16.80 18.69 -20.35
N LYS A 257 -15.74 17.93 -20.07
CA LYS A 257 -15.78 16.54 -19.60
C LYS A 257 -15.88 16.38 -18.07
N GLN A 258 -15.92 17.44 -17.27
CA GLN A 258 -15.80 17.33 -15.80
C GLN A 258 -16.88 16.43 -15.17
N GLU A 259 -18.13 16.52 -15.63
CA GLU A 259 -19.22 15.63 -15.18
C GLU A 259 -18.98 14.16 -15.54
N LEU A 260 -18.37 13.90 -16.70
CA LEU A 260 -18.04 12.54 -17.14
C LEU A 260 -16.94 11.94 -16.26
N TYR A 261 -15.88 12.70 -15.96
CA TYR A 261 -14.82 12.23 -15.07
C TYR A 261 -15.30 12.01 -13.64
N SER A 262 -16.16 12.90 -13.11
CA SER A 262 -16.78 12.73 -11.78
C SER A 262 -17.67 11.46 -11.71
N LEU A 263 -18.43 11.19 -12.78
CA LEU A 263 -19.20 9.96 -12.93
C LEU A 263 -18.29 8.72 -13.01
N LEU A 264 -17.23 8.76 -13.81
CA LEU A 264 -16.28 7.63 -13.97
C LEU A 264 -15.57 7.32 -12.66
N ALA A 265 -15.04 8.32 -11.96
CA ALA A 265 -14.43 8.17 -10.64
C ALA A 265 -15.40 7.58 -9.59
N THR A 266 -16.67 8.02 -9.63
CA THR A 266 -17.74 7.46 -8.78
C THR A 266 -18.01 5.99 -9.12
N LEU A 267 -17.97 5.61 -10.40
CA LEU A 267 -18.18 4.24 -10.85
C LEU A 267 -16.98 3.32 -10.53
N GLU A 268 -15.74 3.77 -10.74
CA GLU A 268 -14.53 3.02 -10.36
C GLU A 268 -14.56 2.67 -8.87
N LYS A 269 -14.74 3.67 -8.00
CA LYS A 269 -14.87 3.44 -6.55
C LYS A 269 -16.06 2.53 -6.21
N THR A 270 -17.18 2.67 -6.92
CA THR A 270 -18.36 1.81 -6.73
C THR A 270 -18.07 0.36 -7.09
N PHE A 271 -17.24 0.10 -8.10
CA PHE A 271 -16.81 -1.25 -8.48
C PHE A 271 -15.81 -1.83 -7.46
N ASP A 272 -14.85 -1.03 -6.97
CA ASP A 272 -13.95 -1.44 -5.88
C ASP A 272 -14.73 -1.76 -4.59
N ASP A 273 -15.67 -0.89 -4.18
CA ASP A 273 -16.55 -1.12 -3.04
C ASP A 273 -17.31 -2.44 -3.19
N ILE A 274 -17.85 -2.76 -4.38
CA ILE A 274 -18.49 -4.06 -4.66
C ILE A 274 -17.49 -5.21 -4.64
N GLN A 275 -16.28 -5.06 -5.17
CA GLN A 275 -15.28 -6.12 -5.18
C GLN A 275 -14.85 -6.49 -3.75
N PHE A 276 -14.65 -5.50 -2.88
CA PHE A 276 -14.26 -5.67 -1.48
C PHE A 276 -15.45 -5.79 -0.49
N GLY A 277 -16.69 -5.90 -0.97
CA GLY A 277 -17.87 -6.07 -0.09
C GLY A 277 -18.19 -4.86 0.80
N LYS A 278 -17.69 -3.67 0.45
CA LYS A 278 -17.77 -2.44 1.24
C LYS A 278 -18.87 -1.50 0.77
N ASN A 279 -19.31 -0.63 1.69
CA ASN A 279 -20.16 0.52 1.41
C ASN A 279 -21.39 0.18 0.53
N LEU A 280 -21.93 -1.04 0.65
CA LEU A 280 -22.72 -1.64 -0.41
C LEU A 280 -24.02 -0.89 -0.69
N ASP A 281 -24.64 -0.25 0.30
CA ASP A 281 -25.79 0.64 0.10
C ASP A 281 -25.47 1.90 -0.72
N LEU A 282 -24.27 2.47 -0.54
CA LEU A 282 -23.79 3.60 -1.34
C LEU A 282 -23.45 3.14 -2.77
N ALA A 283 -22.75 2.01 -2.91
CA ALA A 283 -22.45 1.40 -4.21
C ALA A 283 -23.74 1.06 -4.98
N LYS A 284 -24.73 0.47 -4.31
CA LYS A 284 -26.09 0.23 -4.82
C LYS A 284 -26.75 1.53 -5.28
N SER A 285 -26.74 2.58 -4.45
CA SER A 285 -27.34 3.89 -4.79
C SER A 285 -26.65 4.55 -6.00
N ASN A 286 -25.33 4.40 -6.13
CA ASN A 286 -24.57 4.92 -7.26
C ASN A 286 -24.92 4.15 -8.55
N LEU A 287 -25.08 2.83 -8.49
CA LEU A 287 -25.54 2.03 -9.63
C LEU A 287 -27.00 2.32 -10.00
N GLU A 288 -27.90 2.57 -9.05
CA GLU A 288 -29.28 2.99 -9.33
C GLU A 288 -29.30 4.33 -10.09
N LYS A 289 -28.48 5.30 -9.69
CA LYS A 289 -28.30 6.58 -10.42
C LYS A 289 -27.70 6.36 -11.80
N ALA A 290 -26.64 5.56 -11.92
CA ALA A 290 -26.01 5.26 -13.20
C ALA A 290 -26.96 4.55 -14.18
N LEU A 291 -27.76 3.60 -13.70
CA LEU A 291 -28.77 2.91 -14.50
C LEU A 291 -29.94 3.82 -14.91
N SER A 292 -30.23 4.89 -14.17
CA SER A 292 -31.19 5.91 -14.60
C SER A 292 -30.65 6.82 -15.72
N LYS A 293 -29.33 7.08 -15.74
CA LYS A 293 -28.65 7.85 -16.82
C LYS A 293 -28.33 6.99 -18.06
N PHE A 294 -28.10 5.68 -17.87
CA PHE A 294 -27.76 4.72 -18.93
C PHE A 294 -28.68 3.48 -18.88
N PRO A 295 -29.99 3.64 -19.14
CA PRO A 295 -30.96 2.55 -19.03
C PRO A 295 -30.63 1.40 -19.97
N GLY A 296 -30.58 0.18 -19.42
CA GLY A 296 -30.32 -1.04 -20.17
C GLY A 296 -28.83 -1.39 -20.38
N ASN A 297 -27.89 -0.60 -19.85
CA ASN A 297 -26.45 -0.94 -19.87
C ASN A 297 -26.19 -2.24 -19.10
N THR A 298 -25.90 -3.32 -19.84
CA THR A 298 -25.75 -4.69 -19.29
C THR A 298 -24.68 -4.78 -18.20
N HIS A 299 -23.60 -3.98 -18.24
CA HIS A 299 -22.52 -4.04 -17.24
C HIS A 299 -22.90 -3.37 -15.92
N LEU A 300 -23.61 -2.24 -15.98
CA LEU A 300 -24.18 -1.62 -14.79
C LEU A 300 -25.25 -2.54 -14.16
N GLU A 301 -26.04 -3.23 -14.99
CA GLU A 301 -27.02 -4.22 -14.50
C GLU A 301 -26.33 -5.47 -13.89
N LYS A 302 -25.24 -5.97 -14.49
CA LYS A 302 -24.38 -7.03 -13.90
C LYS A 302 -23.86 -6.62 -12.52
N SER A 303 -23.25 -5.43 -12.46
CA SER A 303 -22.65 -4.89 -11.23
C SER A 303 -23.70 -4.71 -10.14
N TYR A 304 -24.93 -4.32 -10.52
CA TYR A 304 -26.06 -4.18 -9.60
C TYR A 304 -26.54 -5.54 -9.05
N ALA A 305 -26.60 -6.58 -9.90
CA ALA A 305 -26.90 -7.93 -9.45
C ALA A 305 -25.83 -8.50 -8.48
N ILE A 306 -24.54 -8.28 -8.77
CA ILE A 306 -23.43 -8.67 -7.88
C ILE A 306 -23.47 -7.89 -6.54
N CYS A 307 -23.73 -6.57 -6.59
CA CYS A 307 -23.89 -5.74 -5.41
C CYS A 307 -25.01 -6.27 -4.50
N LEU A 308 -26.19 -6.56 -5.07
CA LEU A 308 -27.31 -7.14 -4.32
C LEU A 308 -27.01 -8.55 -3.78
N HIS A 309 -26.22 -9.36 -4.49
CA HIS A 309 -25.74 -10.65 -3.99
C HIS A 309 -24.90 -10.46 -2.72
N LYS A 310 -23.93 -9.54 -2.74
CA LYS A 310 -23.08 -9.27 -1.57
C LYS A 310 -23.84 -8.63 -0.41
N VAL A 311 -24.84 -7.77 -0.69
CA VAL A 311 -25.78 -7.25 0.34
C VAL A 311 -26.57 -8.39 0.98
N TRP A 312 -27.05 -9.37 0.21
CA TRP A 312 -27.71 -10.54 0.79
C TRP A 312 -26.74 -11.39 1.63
N MET A 313 -25.54 -11.69 1.12
CA MET A 313 -24.53 -12.45 1.88
C MET A 313 -24.16 -11.78 3.20
N SER A 314 -24.05 -10.44 3.27
CA SER A 314 -23.79 -9.73 4.52
C SER A 314 -24.93 -9.81 5.56
N THR A 315 -26.04 -10.47 5.24
CA THR A 315 -27.15 -10.77 6.17
C THR A 315 -27.22 -12.24 6.60
N ALA A 316 -26.32 -13.10 6.12
CA ALA A 316 -26.17 -14.49 6.54
C ALA A 316 -24.87 -14.66 7.35
N SER A 317 -24.83 -15.56 8.33
CA SER A 317 -23.57 -15.85 9.05
C SER A 317 -22.69 -16.82 8.25
N ASN A 318 -21.39 -16.83 8.52
CA ASN A 318 -20.48 -17.86 7.98
C ASN A 318 -20.92 -19.29 8.40
N GLU A 319 -21.62 -19.43 9.53
CA GLU A 319 -22.21 -20.70 9.95
C GLU A 319 -23.44 -21.10 9.10
N ASP A 320 -24.26 -20.15 8.64
CA ASP A 320 -25.38 -20.44 7.73
C ASP A 320 -24.88 -20.75 6.30
N LEU A 321 -23.82 -20.08 5.87
CA LEU A 321 -23.22 -20.22 4.53
C LEU A 321 -22.45 -21.54 4.35
N LYS A 322 -21.87 -22.09 5.43
CA LYS A 322 -21.04 -23.33 5.52
C LYS A 322 -19.75 -23.34 4.69
N VAL A 323 -19.81 -22.93 3.43
CA VAL A 323 -18.71 -22.95 2.46
C VAL A 323 -18.54 -21.59 1.82
N LYS A 324 -17.31 -21.20 1.48
CA LYS A 324 -17.02 -19.88 0.92
C LYS A 324 -17.12 -19.87 -0.62
N PRO A 325 -18.07 -19.13 -1.23
CA PRO A 325 -18.04 -18.87 -2.66
C PRO A 325 -17.01 -17.79 -3.02
N VAL A 326 -16.52 -17.82 -4.25
CA VAL A 326 -15.73 -16.73 -4.84
C VAL A 326 -16.64 -15.93 -5.77
N ILE A 327 -17.23 -14.85 -5.22
CA ILE A 327 -18.03 -13.90 -6.01
C ILE A 327 -17.09 -12.83 -6.56
N ASP A 328 -16.53 -13.13 -7.73
CA ASP A 328 -15.64 -12.22 -8.45
C ASP A 328 -16.42 -11.27 -9.36
N MET A 329 -15.92 -10.05 -9.53
CA MET A 329 -16.51 -9.01 -10.39
C MET A 329 -15.79 -8.96 -11.75
N PRO A 330 -16.49 -9.13 -12.88
CA PRO A 330 -15.89 -9.01 -14.20
C PRO A 330 -15.63 -7.54 -14.55
N SER A 331 -14.45 -7.24 -15.10
CA SER A 331 -14.12 -5.91 -15.64
C SER A 331 -15.03 -5.56 -16.83
N PHE A 332 -15.49 -4.31 -16.89
CA PHE A 332 -16.37 -3.77 -17.94
C PHE A 332 -15.76 -3.92 -19.37
N ARG A 333 -16.51 -4.50 -20.33
CA ARG A 333 -16.14 -4.65 -21.78
C ARG A 333 -17.36 -4.93 -22.67
N ASP A 334 -17.57 -4.15 -23.73
CA ASP A 334 -18.89 -3.91 -24.38
C ASP A 334 -19.60 -5.05 -25.16
N SER A 335 -19.09 -6.28 -25.27
CA SER A 335 -19.37 -7.12 -26.48
C SER A 335 -19.90 -8.57 -26.28
N MET A 336 -21.07 -8.81 -25.64
CA MET A 336 -21.66 -10.18 -25.48
C MET A 336 -23.21 -10.21 -25.40
N LEU A 337 -23.89 -11.13 -26.14
CA LEU A 337 -25.36 -11.41 -26.20
C LEU A 337 -25.57 -12.86 -26.78
N PHE A 338 -26.38 -13.83 -26.29
CA PHE A 338 -27.87 -13.99 -26.29
C PHE A 338 -28.34 -15.34 -25.60
N PRO A 339 -29.67 -15.69 -25.44
CA PRO A 339 -30.13 -16.68 -24.44
C PRO A 339 -31.20 -17.78 -24.81
N GLY A 340 -31.61 -18.62 -23.81
CA GLY A 340 -32.81 -19.50 -23.81
C GLY A 340 -33.27 -19.97 -22.39
N GLY A 341 -34.53 -20.46 -22.21
CA GLY A 341 -35.16 -20.88 -20.91
C GLY A 341 -35.79 -22.30 -20.92
N LEU A 342 -36.68 -22.82 -20.02
CA LEU A 342 -37.55 -22.30 -18.92
C LEU A 342 -38.11 -23.45 -17.97
N ARG A 343 -38.14 -23.28 -16.61
CA ARG A 343 -39.03 -23.95 -15.56
C ARG A 343 -38.85 -25.50 -15.34
N LYS A 344 -39.49 -26.30 -14.43
CA LYS A 344 -40.48 -26.24 -13.28
C LYS A 344 -40.39 -27.59 -12.44
N ARG A 345 -40.61 -27.80 -11.11
CA ARG A 345 -40.82 -26.97 -9.88
C ARG A 345 -39.85 -27.29 -8.69
N ALA A 346 -40.28 -27.90 -7.56
CA ALA A 346 -39.48 -27.93 -6.31
C ALA A 346 -39.96 -28.81 -5.13
N VAL A 347 -38.98 -29.22 -4.29
CA VAL A 347 -39.10 -29.63 -2.86
C VAL A 347 -38.31 -28.65 -1.95
N MET A 348 -38.75 -28.47 -0.70
CA MET A 348 -38.37 -27.34 0.18
C MET A 348 -36.98 -27.41 0.83
N ARG A 349 -36.41 -26.21 1.04
CA ARG A 349 -35.34 -25.87 2.00
C ARG A 349 -35.66 -24.51 2.65
N THR A 350 -34.71 -23.89 3.35
CA THR A 350 -34.80 -22.49 3.80
C THR A 350 -33.59 -21.68 3.33
N THR A 351 -33.82 -20.50 2.75
CA THR A 351 -32.75 -19.60 2.29
C THR A 351 -32.02 -18.98 3.48
N PRO A 352 -30.69 -18.94 3.53
CA PRO A 352 -29.94 -18.16 4.52
C PRO A 352 -30.23 -16.65 4.45
N GLY A 353 -30.05 -15.95 5.56
CA GLY A 353 -30.08 -14.48 5.63
C GLY A 353 -31.42 -13.83 5.26
N ASN A 354 -31.37 -12.60 4.74
CA ASN A 354 -32.56 -11.81 4.45
C ASN A 354 -33.24 -12.22 3.13
N GLN A 355 -34.39 -12.89 3.23
CA GLN A 355 -35.18 -13.36 2.09
C GLN A 355 -35.56 -12.24 1.08
N THR A 356 -35.78 -11.00 1.52
CA THR A 356 -36.09 -9.87 0.62
C THR A 356 -34.86 -9.39 -0.16
N ALA A 357 -33.67 -9.42 0.46
CA ALA A 357 -32.41 -9.16 -0.24
C ALA A 357 -32.10 -10.26 -1.27
N TYR A 358 -32.29 -11.53 -0.89
CA TYR A 358 -32.15 -12.68 -1.78
C TYR A 358 -33.03 -12.56 -3.03
N THR A 359 -34.32 -12.31 -2.86
CA THR A 359 -35.27 -12.18 -3.98
C THR A 359 -34.85 -11.06 -4.94
N LYS A 360 -34.44 -9.89 -4.41
CA LYS A 360 -33.95 -8.77 -5.23
C LYS A 360 -32.68 -9.12 -6.00
N ALA A 361 -31.73 -9.82 -5.38
CA ALA A 361 -30.53 -10.30 -6.06
C ALA A 361 -30.91 -11.27 -7.20
N LYS A 362 -31.80 -12.23 -6.93
CA LYS A 362 -32.27 -13.21 -7.92
C LYS A 362 -32.96 -12.55 -9.11
N GLU A 363 -33.87 -11.60 -8.87
CA GLU A 363 -34.54 -10.82 -9.91
C GLU A 363 -33.55 -10.02 -10.77
N ALA A 364 -32.54 -9.39 -10.14
CA ALA A 364 -31.50 -8.64 -10.84
C ALA A 364 -30.64 -9.55 -11.74
N TYR A 365 -30.22 -10.73 -11.27
CA TYR A 365 -29.55 -11.71 -12.15
C TYR A 365 -30.46 -12.19 -13.27
N GLN A 366 -31.73 -12.49 -13.02
CA GLN A 366 -32.66 -12.97 -14.06
C GLN A 366 -32.86 -11.99 -15.22
N LYS A 367 -32.80 -10.68 -14.95
CA LYS A 367 -32.85 -9.62 -15.97
C LYS A 367 -31.62 -9.61 -16.90
N VAL A 368 -30.48 -10.10 -16.42
CA VAL A 368 -29.15 -9.92 -17.03
C VAL A 368 -28.55 -11.22 -17.58
N ILE A 369 -28.86 -12.37 -16.97
CA ILE A 369 -28.36 -13.69 -17.38
C ILE A 369 -28.75 -14.02 -18.82
N ILE A 370 -29.87 -13.47 -19.30
CA ILE A 370 -30.33 -13.60 -20.68
C ILE A 370 -29.59 -12.70 -21.70
N LYS A 371 -28.59 -11.93 -21.24
CA LYS A 371 -27.83 -10.96 -22.04
C LYS A 371 -26.32 -11.25 -22.06
N THR A 372 -25.85 -12.40 -21.56
CA THR A 372 -24.41 -12.60 -21.39
C THR A 372 -23.99 -14.06 -21.33
N GLU A 373 -22.82 -14.36 -21.89
CA GLU A 373 -22.17 -15.69 -21.87
C GLU A 373 -20.99 -15.75 -20.87
N ASP A 374 -20.82 -14.71 -20.07
CA ASP A 374 -19.73 -14.52 -19.09
C ASP A 374 -19.70 -15.64 -18.02
N PRO A 375 -18.67 -16.51 -18.02
CA PRO A 375 -18.64 -17.66 -17.13
C PRO A 375 -18.62 -17.29 -15.64
N TYR A 376 -18.02 -16.16 -15.27
CA TYR A 376 -17.93 -15.72 -13.87
C TYR A 376 -19.26 -15.15 -13.41
N PHE A 377 -19.93 -14.34 -14.23
CA PHE A 377 -21.28 -13.86 -13.92
C PHE A 377 -22.31 -15.00 -13.83
N ILE A 378 -22.24 -15.97 -14.74
CA ILE A 378 -23.10 -17.16 -14.73
C ILE A 378 -22.82 -18.03 -13.49
N SER A 379 -21.55 -18.21 -13.12
CA SER A 379 -21.15 -18.96 -11.92
C SER A 379 -21.64 -18.28 -10.64
N ASN A 380 -21.53 -16.95 -10.53
CA ASN A 380 -22.08 -16.19 -9.41
C ASN A 380 -23.61 -16.36 -9.29
N TYR A 381 -24.34 -16.41 -10.42
CA TYR A 381 -25.78 -16.69 -10.40
C TYR A 381 -26.07 -18.15 -9.99
N ALA A 382 -25.29 -19.12 -10.47
CA ALA A 382 -25.41 -20.52 -10.05
C ALA A 382 -25.21 -20.69 -8.54
N VAL A 383 -24.23 -20.01 -7.96
CA VAL A 383 -24.03 -19.95 -6.50
C VAL A 383 -25.28 -19.42 -5.81
N LEU A 384 -25.82 -18.27 -6.21
CA LEU A 384 -27.05 -17.71 -5.61
C LEU A 384 -28.21 -18.72 -5.65
N LEU A 385 -28.42 -19.36 -6.81
CA LEU A 385 -29.49 -20.34 -7.01
C LEU A 385 -29.31 -21.63 -6.19
N SER A 386 -28.09 -22.01 -5.83
CA SER A 386 -27.83 -23.22 -5.03
C SER A 386 -28.33 -23.12 -3.58
N TYR A 387 -28.43 -21.88 -3.04
CA TYR A 387 -29.04 -21.57 -1.74
C TYR A 387 -30.59 -21.52 -1.77
N SER A 388 -31.21 -21.73 -2.93
CA SER A 388 -32.66 -21.60 -3.07
C SER A 388 -33.43 -22.71 -2.37
N THR A 389 -34.68 -22.41 -2.03
CA THR A 389 -35.69 -23.38 -1.61
C THR A 389 -36.38 -24.10 -2.78
N GLU A 390 -36.04 -23.75 -4.03
CA GLU A 390 -36.67 -24.31 -5.24
C GLU A 390 -35.71 -25.21 -6.03
N GLU A 391 -36.08 -26.47 -6.25
CA GLU A 391 -35.27 -27.49 -6.94
C GLU A 391 -34.92 -27.12 -8.40
N ASN A 392 -35.72 -26.31 -9.12
CA ASN A 392 -35.28 -25.79 -10.42
C ASN A 392 -34.04 -24.93 -10.29
N ASP A 393 -34.00 -24.07 -9.28
CA ASP A 393 -32.88 -23.15 -9.08
C ASP A 393 -31.64 -24.00 -8.78
N MET A 394 -31.76 -25.04 -7.96
CA MET A 394 -30.71 -26.02 -7.68
C MET A 394 -30.24 -26.78 -8.95
N ASN A 395 -31.16 -27.28 -9.76
CA ASN A 395 -30.84 -28.00 -11.00
C ASN A 395 -30.26 -27.08 -12.08
N VAL A 396 -30.75 -25.86 -12.18
CA VAL A 396 -30.16 -24.79 -13.01
C VAL A 396 -28.79 -24.42 -12.48
N ALA A 397 -28.57 -24.33 -11.17
CA ALA A 397 -27.26 -24.09 -10.56
C ALA A 397 -26.25 -25.18 -10.95
N LYS A 398 -26.59 -26.48 -10.78
CA LYS A 398 -25.74 -27.59 -11.24
C LYS A 398 -25.39 -27.46 -12.73
N SER A 399 -26.39 -27.17 -13.56
CA SER A 399 -26.23 -27.05 -15.01
C SER A 399 -25.33 -25.87 -15.41
N LEU A 400 -25.57 -24.69 -14.84
CA LEU A 400 -24.81 -23.47 -15.08
C LEU A 400 -23.39 -23.56 -14.54
N ALA A 401 -23.17 -23.96 -13.29
CA ALA A 401 -21.82 -24.12 -12.74
C ALA A 401 -21.02 -25.17 -13.54
N GLY A 402 -21.68 -26.26 -13.95
CA GLY A 402 -21.07 -27.28 -14.80
C GLY A 402 -20.78 -26.79 -16.22
N SER A 403 -21.57 -25.88 -16.80
CA SER A 403 -21.25 -25.28 -18.12
C SER A 403 -20.11 -24.26 -18.00
N THR A 404 -20.07 -23.43 -16.95
CA THR A 404 -19.02 -22.42 -16.78
C THR A 404 -17.62 -23.02 -16.65
N VAL A 405 -17.46 -24.10 -15.88
CA VAL A 405 -16.16 -24.81 -15.75
C VAL A 405 -15.72 -25.48 -17.07
N ARG A 406 -16.67 -25.87 -17.93
CA ARG A 406 -16.38 -26.41 -19.27
C ARG A 406 -16.04 -25.31 -20.29
N ALA A 407 -16.63 -24.13 -20.15
CA ALA A 407 -16.31 -22.96 -20.98
C ALA A 407 -14.97 -22.32 -20.57
N GLU A 408 -14.65 -22.30 -19.28
CA GLU A 408 -13.39 -21.79 -18.75
C GLU A 408 -12.94 -22.58 -17.51
N ASN A 409 -11.81 -23.28 -17.65
CA ASN A 409 -11.23 -24.09 -16.57
C ASN A 409 -10.37 -23.22 -15.64
N SER A 410 -10.99 -22.49 -14.71
CA SER A 410 -10.31 -21.67 -13.71
C SER A 410 -10.66 -22.03 -12.26
N ILE A 411 -9.76 -21.69 -11.34
CA ILE A 411 -9.86 -22.05 -9.91
C ILE A 411 -11.12 -21.46 -9.24
N PRO A 412 -11.51 -20.18 -9.45
CA PRO A 412 -12.78 -19.64 -8.93
C PRO A 412 -14.02 -20.39 -9.43
N LEU A 413 -14.05 -20.75 -10.72
CA LEU A 413 -15.19 -21.45 -11.32
C LEU A 413 -15.30 -22.88 -10.78
N ALA A 414 -14.17 -23.58 -10.61
CA ALA A 414 -14.13 -24.90 -9.99
C ALA A 414 -14.52 -24.87 -8.50
N ASN A 415 -14.08 -23.85 -7.75
CA ASN A 415 -14.52 -23.63 -6.37
C ASN A 415 -16.05 -23.43 -6.28
N ASN A 416 -16.60 -22.57 -7.13
CA ASN A 416 -18.03 -22.28 -7.15
C ASN A 416 -18.87 -23.50 -7.59
N LEU A 417 -18.36 -24.33 -8.50
CA LEU A 417 -18.97 -25.63 -8.82
C LEU A 417 -18.97 -26.56 -7.59
N GLY A 418 -17.88 -26.60 -6.81
CA GLY A 418 -17.84 -27.30 -5.52
C GLY A 418 -18.88 -26.79 -4.53
N VAL A 419 -19.03 -25.48 -4.38
CA VAL A 419 -20.05 -24.84 -3.52
C VAL A 419 -21.46 -25.20 -3.96
N VAL A 420 -21.73 -25.12 -5.27
CA VAL A 420 -23.04 -25.47 -5.84
C VAL A 420 -23.35 -26.96 -5.62
N LEU A 421 -22.39 -27.86 -5.85
CA LEU A 421 -22.59 -29.30 -5.66
C LEU A 421 -22.77 -29.68 -4.18
N TYR A 422 -22.01 -29.04 -3.26
CA TYR A 422 -22.18 -29.24 -1.82
C TYR A 422 -23.60 -28.87 -1.42
N TRP A 423 -24.03 -27.65 -1.78
CA TRP A 423 -25.38 -27.22 -1.44
C TRP A 423 -26.45 -28.05 -2.12
N THR A 424 -26.29 -28.50 -3.37
CA THR A 424 -27.35 -29.20 -4.12
C THR A 424 -27.31 -30.73 -4.01
N ASP A 425 -27.07 -31.24 -2.79
CA ASP A 425 -27.13 -32.66 -2.42
C ASP A 425 -26.17 -33.56 -3.22
N ASP A 426 -24.97 -33.06 -3.53
CA ASP A 426 -23.92 -33.77 -4.26
C ASP A 426 -22.54 -33.64 -3.57
N GLU A 427 -22.57 -33.76 -2.23
CA GLU A 427 -21.42 -33.51 -1.34
C GLU A 427 -20.17 -34.35 -1.67
N GLU A 428 -20.34 -35.56 -2.22
CA GLU A 428 -19.21 -36.38 -2.61
C GLU A 428 -18.44 -35.74 -3.76
N LYS A 429 -19.13 -35.35 -4.85
CA LYS A 429 -18.49 -34.65 -5.97
C LYS A 429 -17.93 -33.28 -5.58
N ALA A 430 -18.60 -32.58 -4.66
CA ALA A 430 -18.09 -31.34 -4.08
C ALA A 430 -16.75 -31.56 -3.36
N MET A 431 -16.68 -32.58 -2.50
CA MET A 431 -15.46 -33.00 -1.81
C MET A 431 -14.36 -33.38 -2.80
N GLU A 432 -14.67 -34.14 -3.86
CA GLU A 432 -13.68 -34.53 -4.87
C GLU A 432 -13.10 -33.33 -5.62
N ILE A 433 -13.94 -32.35 -5.98
CA ILE A 433 -13.51 -31.12 -6.66
C ILE A 433 -12.63 -30.26 -5.74
N PHE A 434 -13.08 -29.98 -4.51
CA PHE A 434 -12.27 -29.20 -3.56
C PHE A 434 -10.94 -29.88 -3.26
N ARG A 435 -10.95 -31.20 -2.99
CA ARG A 435 -9.73 -32.01 -2.80
C ARG A 435 -8.80 -31.96 -4.01
N SER A 436 -9.33 -32.07 -5.23
CA SER A 436 -8.53 -32.04 -6.46
C SER A 436 -7.88 -30.67 -6.69
N VAL A 437 -8.66 -29.60 -6.61
CA VAL A 437 -8.17 -28.22 -6.79
C VAL A 437 -7.20 -27.82 -5.67
N ALA A 438 -7.48 -28.18 -4.41
CA ALA A 438 -6.60 -27.93 -3.29
C ALA A 438 -5.22 -28.59 -3.48
N ASN A 439 -5.19 -29.88 -3.86
CA ASN A 439 -3.93 -30.59 -4.15
C ASN A 439 -3.16 -30.01 -5.35
N MET A 440 -3.85 -29.39 -6.31
CA MET A 440 -3.21 -28.69 -7.43
C MET A 440 -2.58 -27.36 -7.00
N VAL A 441 -3.32 -26.54 -6.23
CA VAL A 441 -2.81 -25.24 -5.75
C VAL A 441 -1.69 -25.44 -4.74
N ASP A 442 -1.82 -26.37 -3.80
CA ASP A 442 -0.83 -26.66 -2.77
C ASP A 442 0.55 -26.96 -3.37
N LYS A 443 0.59 -27.85 -4.38
CA LYS A 443 1.81 -28.16 -5.14
C LYS A 443 2.35 -26.96 -5.93
N ARG A 444 1.48 -26.08 -6.46
CA ARG A 444 1.91 -24.83 -7.12
C ARG A 444 2.57 -23.91 -6.09
N VAL A 445 1.94 -23.66 -4.94
CA VAL A 445 2.44 -22.78 -3.88
C VAL A 445 3.75 -23.31 -3.30
N GLN A 446 3.85 -24.60 -2.98
CA GLN A 446 5.11 -25.24 -2.55
C GLN A 446 6.22 -25.06 -3.60
N SER A 447 5.93 -25.28 -4.90
CA SER A 447 6.92 -25.10 -5.96
C SER A 447 7.41 -23.65 -6.10
N PHE A 448 6.52 -22.67 -5.93
CA PHE A 448 6.91 -21.25 -5.92
C PHE A 448 7.70 -20.88 -4.66
N SER A 449 7.31 -21.40 -3.49
CA SER A 449 8.03 -21.21 -2.23
C SER A 449 9.47 -21.76 -2.31
N GLU A 450 9.66 -22.98 -2.84
CA GLU A 450 11.00 -23.57 -2.99
C GLU A 450 11.87 -22.78 -3.97
N LYS A 451 11.29 -22.30 -5.08
CA LYS A 451 12.00 -21.42 -6.04
C LYS A 451 12.35 -20.06 -5.45
N SER A 452 11.55 -19.51 -4.54
CA SER A 452 11.81 -18.20 -3.93
C SER A 452 13.11 -18.17 -3.11
N LYS A 453 13.53 -19.32 -2.55
CA LYS A 453 14.80 -19.46 -1.81
C LYS A 453 16.05 -19.23 -2.66
N SER A 454 15.94 -19.28 -3.99
CA SER A 454 17.06 -19.14 -4.93
C SER A 454 16.83 -18.10 -6.04
N ASN A 455 15.65 -17.47 -6.08
CA ASN A 455 15.28 -16.47 -7.07
C ASN A 455 14.65 -15.24 -6.37
N PRO A 456 15.37 -14.10 -6.30
CA PRO A 456 14.88 -12.87 -5.65
C PRO A 456 13.60 -12.29 -6.26
N ASP A 457 13.38 -12.43 -7.58
CA ASP A 457 12.17 -11.93 -8.24
C ASP A 457 10.94 -12.70 -7.77
N ILE A 458 11.06 -14.03 -7.62
CA ILE A 458 10.02 -14.91 -7.07
C ILE A 458 9.82 -14.65 -5.56
N GLN A 459 10.87 -14.29 -4.82
CA GLN A 459 10.75 -13.86 -3.42
C GLN A 459 9.96 -12.55 -3.28
N ALA A 460 10.32 -11.52 -4.07
CA ALA A 460 9.62 -10.24 -4.10
C ALA A 460 8.16 -10.40 -4.58
N TYR A 461 7.91 -11.29 -5.55
CA TYR A 461 6.57 -11.66 -6.02
C TYR A 461 5.70 -12.24 -4.90
N LEU A 462 6.21 -13.22 -4.13
CA LEU A 462 5.47 -13.81 -3.02
C LEU A 462 5.23 -12.81 -1.88
N GLN A 463 6.20 -11.93 -1.58
CA GLN A 463 6.04 -10.82 -0.64
C GLN A 463 4.96 -9.83 -1.13
N GLY A 464 4.93 -9.51 -2.41
CA GLY A 464 3.89 -8.67 -3.03
C GLY A 464 2.49 -9.27 -2.89
N ILE A 465 2.34 -10.58 -3.10
CA ILE A 465 1.08 -11.30 -2.86
C ILE A 465 0.70 -11.24 -1.37
N GLY A 466 1.61 -11.56 -0.45
CA GLY A 466 1.35 -11.51 0.99
C GLY A 466 0.90 -10.12 1.46
N ASN A 467 1.58 -9.07 1.01
CA ASN A 467 1.21 -7.68 1.28
C ASN A 467 -0.15 -7.31 0.69
N SER A 468 -0.46 -7.75 -0.54
CA SER A 468 -1.77 -7.53 -1.18
C SER A 468 -2.90 -8.24 -0.42
N ILE A 469 -2.68 -9.47 0.03
CA ILE A 469 -3.65 -10.22 0.84
C ILE A 469 -3.87 -9.51 2.19
N HIS A 470 -2.80 -9.11 2.88
CA HIS A 470 -2.93 -8.43 4.18
C HIS A 470 -3.68 -7.09 4.05
N GLN A 471 -3.40 -6.29 3.01
CA GLN A 471 -4.16 -5.06 2.72
C GLN A 471 -5.64 -5.37 2.43
N LYS A 472 -5.94 -6.44 1.68
CA LYS A 472 -7.32 -6.87 1.41
C LYS A 472 -8.05 -7.38 2.65
N ILE A 473 -7.36 -8.02 3.61
CA ILE A 473 -7.95 -8.47 4.88
C ILE A 473 -8.15 -7.30 5.88
N GLN A 474 -7.27 -6.29 5.87
CA GLN A 474 -7.53 -5.01 6.57
C GLN A 474 -8.74 -4.27 5.98
N LEU A 475 -9.05 -4.50 4.71
CA LEU A 475 -10.24 -3.96 4.06
C LEU A 475 -11.47 -4.81 4.39
N ASP A 476 -11.55 -6.03 3.88
CA ASP A 476 -12.61 -7.02 4.10
C ASP A 476 -12.11 -8.08 5.10
N PRO A 477 -12.56 -8.07 6.37
CA PRO A 477 -12.10 -9.02 7.38
C PRO A 477 -12.39 -10.50 7.05
N ASP A 478 -13.34 -10.78 6.17
CA ASP A 478 -13.66 -12.13 5.69
C ASP A 478 -12.93 -12.49 4.39
N TYR A 479 -12.09 -11.60 3.83
CA TYR A 479 -11.34 -11.85 2.59
C TYR A 479 -10.45 -13.09 2.71
N VAL A 480 -10.48 -13.91 1.66
CA VAL A 480 -9.60 -15.07 1.49
C VAL A 480 -9.17 -15.04 0.03
N TYR A 481 -7.88 -15.22 -0.23
CA TYR A 481 -7.34 -15.21 -1.58
C TYR A 481 -7.94 -16.35 -2.40
N GLU A 482 -8.37 -16.05 -3.63
CA GLU A 482 -9.18 -16.94 -4.48
C GLU A 482 -8.56 -18.31 -4.76
N ASN A 483 -7.22 -18.39 -4.79
CA ASN A 483 -6.48 -19.64 -4.94
C ASN A 483 -6.42 -20.47 -3.64
N PHE A 484 -6.56 -19.85 -2.47
CA PHE A 484 -6.55 -20.54 -1.16
C PHE A 484 -7.97 -21.02 -0.76
N THR A 485 -9.03 -20.38 -1.26
CA THR A 485 -10.44 -20.73 -0.97
C THR A 485 -10.80 -22.22 -1.23
N PRO A 486 -10.28 -22.93 -2.26
CA PRO A 486 -10.50 -24.37 -2.41
C PRO A 486 -9.87 -25.21 -1.28
N ILE A 487 -8.73 -24.78 -0.74
CA ILE A 487 -8.02 -25.47 0.36
C ILE A 487 -8.81 -25.27 1.67
N LEU A 488 -9.30 -24.05 1.90
CA LEU A 488 -10.22 -23.71 2.99
C LEU A 488 -11.50 -24.56 2.91
N ASN A 489 -12.17 -24.60 1.75
CA ASN A 489 -13.41 -25.36 1.57
C ASN A 489 -13.19 -26.87 1.72
N TYR A 490 -12.04 -27.41 1.27
CA TYR A 490 -11.67 -28.80 1.53
C TYR A 490 -11.53 -29.08 3.04
N ALA A 491 -10.81 -28.21 3.77
CA ALA A 491 -10.65 -28.33 5.23
C ALA A 491 -11.98 -28.18 6.00
N LEU A 492 -12.90 -27.32 5.54
CA LEU A 492 -14.24 -27.15 6.10
C LEU A 492 -15.10 -28.40 5.89
N LEU A 493 -15.20 -28.94 4.67
CA LEU A 493 -15.99 -30.15 4.39
C LEU A 493 -15.49 -31.36 5.19
N GLU A 494 -14.18 -31.57 5.27
CA GLU A 494 -13.59 -32.64 6.09
C GLU A 494 -13.93 -32.42 7.59
N SER A 495 -13.88 -31.18 8.07
CA SER A 495 -14.24 -30.82 9.46
C SER A 495 -15.73 -30.94 9.78
N TYR A 496 -16.61 -30.87 8.78
CA TYR A 496 -18.05 -31.10 8.95
C TYR A 496 -18.40 -32.59 8.93
N LYS A 497 -17.71 -33.41 8.13
CA LYS A 497 -17.94 -34.86 8.08
C LYS A 497 -17.49 -35.54 9.37
N GLU A 498 -16.28 -35.25 9.88
CA GLU A 498 -15.82 -35.82 11.15
C GLU A 498 -14.73 -34.96 11.82
N LYS A 499 -14.81 -34.80 13.15
CA LYS A 499 -13.78 -34.10 13.93
C LYS A 499 -12.75 -35.09 14.49
N THR A 500 -11.73 -35.40 13.68
CA THR A 500 -10.66 -36.34 14.01
C THR A 500 -9.31 -35.62 14.13
N PRO A 501 -8.27 -36.26 14.71
CA PRO A 501 -6.91 -35.71 14.68
C PRO A 501 -6.42 -35.39 13.25
N LYS A 502 -6.87 -36.15 12.24
CA LYS A 502 -6.53 -35.94 10.82
C LYS A 502 -7.20 -34.68 10.25
N THR A 503 -8.50 -34.45 10.53
CA THR A 503 -9.19 -33.24 10.02
C THR A 503 -8.74 -31.99 10.77
N LYS A 504 -8.39 -32.12 12.06
CA LYS A 504 -7.70 -31.06 12.82
C LYS A 504 -6.30 -30.76 12.27
N GLN A 505 -5.52 -31.77 11.87
CA GLN A 505 -4.21 -31.55 11.23
C GLN A 505 -4.34 -30.86 9.86
N LEU A 506 -5.36 -31.20 9.07
CA LEU A 506 -5.65 -30.50 7.81
C LEU A 506 -6.02 -29.03 8.05
N ALA A 507 -6.80 -28.73 9.07
CA ALA A 507 -7.13 -27.36 9.46
C ALA A 507 -5.89 -26.58 9.95
N LEU A 508 -5.05 -27.18 10.80
CA LEU A 508 -3.77 -26.57 11.21
C LEU A 508 -2.88 -26.26 9.99
N TYR A 509 -2.73 -27.21 9.06
CA TYR A 509 -1.93 -27.03 7.86
C TYR A 509 -2.44 -25.85 6.98
N TYR A 510 -3.76 -25.67 6.86
CA TYR A 510 -4.33 -24.49 6.19
C TYR A 510 -3.94 -23.18 6.91
N LEU A 511 -4.16 -23.13 8.22
CA LEU A 511 -3.96 -21.92 9.04
C LEU A 511 -2.47 -21.52 9.11
N GLU A 512 -1.55 -22.48 9.12
CA GLU A 512 -0.10 -22.26 9.19
C GLU A 512 0.52 -21.81 7.84
N ASN A 513 -0.02 -22.27 6.70
CA ASN A 513 0.62 -22.12 5.39
C ASN A 513 -0.11 -21.16 4.43
N TYR A 514 -1.35 -20.77 4.71
CA TYR A 514 -2.19 -20.01 3.77
C TYR A 514 -2.86 -18.77 4.38
N ASP A 515 -3.67 -18.93 5.43
CA ASP A 515 -4.35 -17.82 6.10
C ASP A 515 -4.84 -18.21 7.50
N SER A 516 -4.38 -17.47 8.50
CA SER A 516 -4.78 -17.55 9.92
C SER A 516 -5.54 -16.30 10.40
N SER A 517 -5.89 -15.39 9.48
CA SER A 517 -6.23 -14.00 9.79
C SER A 517 -7.66 -13.58 9.41
N SER A 518 -8.25 -14.17 8.37
CA SER A 518 -9.63 -13.88 7.96
C SER A 518 -10.69 -14.38 8.96
N GLY A 519 -11.91 -13.87 8.86
CA GLY A 519 -13.08 -14.39 9.57
C GLY A 519 -13.36 -15.86 9.28
N TRP A 520 -13.08 -16.32 8.06
CA TRP A 520 -13.18 -17.73 7.67
C TRP A 520 -12.07 -18.61 8.27
N ALA A 521 -10.84 -18.12 8.36
CA ALA A 521 -9.76 -18.80 9.07
C ALA A 521 -10.07 -18.93 10.58
N LYS A 522 -10.57 -17.85 11.19
CA LYS A 522 -11.04 -17.85 12.60
C LYS A 522 -12.21 -18.81 12.81
N TYR A 523 -13.14 -18.91 11.86
CA TYR A 523 -14.26 -19.85 11.89
C TYR A 523 -13.79 -21.31 11.80
N LEU A 524 -12.88 -21.65 10.86
CA LEU A 524 -12.27 -22.97 10.76
C LEU A 524 -11.50 -23.35 12.03
N ALA A 525 -10.74 -22.40 12.60
CA ALA A 525 -10.01 -22.60 13.85
C ALA A 525 -10.96 -22.90 15.02
N ASN A 526 -12.04 -22.12 15.18
CA ASN A 526 -13.07 -22.34 16.19
C ASN A 526 -13.76 -23.71 16.00
N LEU A 527 -14.14 -24.05 14.76
CA LEU A 527 -14.79 -25.32 14.40
C LEU A 527 -13.98 -26.55 14.85
N GLN A 528 -12.65 -26.47 14.81
CA GLN A 528 -11.71 -27.53 15.22
C GLN A 528 -11.10 -27.33 16.62
N GLY A 529 -11.49 -26.29 17.37
CA GLY A 529 -10.91 -25.98 18.68
C GLY A 529 -9.41 -25.71 18.61
N ILE A 530 -8.98 -24.89 17.66
CA ILE A 530 -7.59 -24.43 17.46
C ILE A 530 -7.48 -23.01 18.00
N ASN A 531 -6.57 -22.80 18.94
CA ASN A 531 -6.19 -21.45 19.37
C ASN A 531 -5.22 -20.88 18.34
N LEU A 532 -5.65 -19.84 17.62
CA LEU A 532 -4.75 -19.06 16.77
C LEU A 532 -3.78 -18.25 17.65
N PRO A 533 -2.51 -18.07 17.24
CA PRO A 533 -1.64 -17.13 17.93
C PRO A 533 -2.18 -15.70 17.77
N GLU A 534 -2.16 -14.92 18.85
CA GLU A 534 -2.39 -13.47 18.78
C GLU A 534 -1.44 -12.85 17.73
N PRO A 535 -1.93 -11.97 16.84
CA PRO A 535 -1.09 -11.34 15.83
C PRO A 535 0.05 -10.60 16.52
N SER A 536 1.29 -10.97 16.18
CA SER A 536 2.44 -10.87 17.08
C SER A 536 2.64 -9.47 17.68
N GLN A 537 2.09 -9.25 18.88
CA GLN A 537 2.57 -8.19 19.75
C GLN A 537 4.00 -8.55 20.11
N ASN A 538 4.95 -7.84 19.50
CA ASN A 538 6.37 -7.99 19.78
C ASN A 538 6.56 -8.03 21.30
N THR A 539 7.03 -9.17 21.81
CA THR A 539 7.23 -9.36 23.24
C THR A 539 8.14 -8.25 23.72
N LYS A 540 7.70 -7.50 24.75
CA LYS A 540 8.41 -6.31 25.24
C LYS A 540 9.77 -6.68 25.82
N GLN A 541 10.77 -6.79 24.94
CA GLN A 541 12.17 -6.70 25.29
C GLN A 541 12.39 -5.35 25.98
N ASN A 542 13.23 -5.30 27.02
CA ASN A 542 13.53 -4.03 27.65
C ASN A 542 14.46 -3.25 26.70
N VAL A 543 13.91 -2.21 26.09
CA VAL A 543 14.71 -1.21 25.37
C VAL A 543 15.56 -0.48 26.40
N PHE A 544 16.84 -0.80 26.45
CA PHE A 544 17.81 -0.10 27.29
C PHE A 544 18.05 1.32 26.76
N LYS A 545 18.37 2.26 27.65
CA LYS A 545 18.53 3.69 27.31
C LYS A 545 19.79 4.31 27.88
N VAL A 546 20.47 5.11 27.06
CA VAL A 546 21.60 5.98 27.45
C VAL A 546 21.06 7.39 27.63
N GLY A 547 21.19 7.96 28.83
CA GLY A 547 20.73 9.35 29.10
C GLY A 547 19.26 9.60 28.71
N GLY A 548 18.39 8.60 28.93
CA GLY A 548 16.96 8.67 28.62
C GLY A 548 16.55 8.34 27.17
N VAL A 549 17.49 8.01 26.29
CA VAL A 549 17.24 7.70 24.86
C VAL A 549 17.79 6.32 24.48
N GLY A 550 17.02 5.52 23.74
CA GLY A 550 17.38 4.17 23.28
C GLY A 550 16.78 3.82 21.90
N PRO A 551 17.00 2.59 21.41
CA PRO A 551 16.41 2.09 20.17
C PRO A 551 14.88 2.23 20.14
N GLY A 552 14.32 2.68 19.01
CA GLY A 552 12.89 2.95 18.86
C GLY A 552 12.39 4.29 19.44
N ASP A 553 13.23 5.05 20.16
CA ASP A 553 12.92 6.45 20.47
C ASP A 553 13.09 7.35 19.25
N LYS A 554 12.55 8.57 19.33
CA LYS A 554 12.47 9.50 18.21
C LYS A 554 13.58 10.54 18.23
N LEU A 555 13.83 11.14 17.07
CA LEU A 555 14.67 12.33 16.87
C LEU A 555 14.21 13.50 17.77
N GLU A 556 12.91 13.65 17.99
CA GLU A 556 12.36 14.61 18.95
C GLU A 556 12.83 14.32 20.38
N ASP A 557 12.70 13.08 20.86
CA ASP A 557 13.16 12.66 22.18
C ASP A 557 14.68 12.84 22.33
N LEU A 558 15.44 12.46 21.29
CA LEU A 558 16.89 12.63 21.23
C LEU A 558 17.27 14.11 21.34
N LEU A 559 16.84 14.96 20.42
CA LEU A 559 17.26 16.37 20.39
C LEU A 559 16.78 17.12 21.66
N LYS A 560 15.62 16.75 22.22
CA LYS A 560 15.07 17.32 23.46
C LYS A 560 15.88 16.97 24.71
N LEU A 561 16.43 15.76 24.78
CA LEU A 561 17.23 15.30 25.93
C LEU A 561 18.74 15.52 25.76
N TRP A 562 19.23 15.57 24.52
CA TRP A 562 20.66 15.62 24.21
C TRP A 562 21.17 16.93 23.62
N GLY A 563 20.29 17.75 23.03
CA GLY A 563 20.63 18.93 22.24
C GLY A 563 20.90 18.58 20.77
N GLN A 564 21.48 19.52 20.03
CA GLN A 564 22.00 19.24 18.68
C GLN A 564 23.31 18.42 18.76
N PRO A 565 23.59 17.51 17.81
CA PRO A 565 24.84 16.76 17.77
C PRO A 565 26.04 17.67 17.40
N ASP A 566 27.24 17.33 17.87
CA ASP A 566 28.47 18.01 17.46
C ASP A 566 28.80 17.72 15.97
N LYS A 567 28.39 16.55 15.47
CA LYS A 567 28.61 16.09 14.10
C LYS A 567 27.55 15.06 13.68
N ILE A 568 27.09 15.13 12.42
CA ILE A 568 26.33 14.06 11.77
C ILE A 568 27.25 13.36 10.75
N GLN A 569 27.23 12.03 10.71
CA GLN A 569 28.01 11.21 9.77
C GLN A 569 27.15 10.13 9.14
N ILE A 570 26.95 10.22 7.83
CA ILE A 570 26.19 9.25 7.01
C ILE A 570 27.01 7.96 6.85
N ASP A 571 26.40 6.81 7.12
CA ASP A 571 26.95 5.50 6.72
C ASP A 571 26.80 5.27 5.21
N LYS A 572 27.86 4.76 4.58
CA LYS A 572 27.92 4.55 3.13
C LYS A 572 27.32 3.21 2.67
N SER A 573 26.95 2.32 3.59
CA SER A 573 26.33 1.02 3.31
C SER A 573 24.81 1.02 3.48
N SER A 574 24.28 1.69 4.51
CA SER A 574 22.84 1.77 4.79
C SER A 574 22.22 3.14 4.52
N GLY A 575 23.02 4.21 4.45
CA GLY A 575 22.55 5.60 4.45
C GLY A 575 22.23 6.14 5.85
N SER A 576 22.12 5.28 6.87
CA SER A 576 21.78 5.66 8.25
C SER A 576 22.79 6.65 8.84
N GLU A 577 22.33 7.54 9.72
CA GLU A 577 23.12 8.68 10.20
C GLU A 577 23.59 8.52 11.64
N PHE A 578 24.90 8.57 11.88
CA PHE A 578 25.47 8.69 13.21
C PHE A 578 25.42 10.15 13.69
N TYR A 579 24.56 10.43 14.66
CA TYR A 579 24.51 11.68 15.42
C TYR A 579 25.50 11.56 16.58
N ILE A 580 26.61 12.29 16.51
CA ILE A 580 27.76 12.14 17.40
C ILE A 580 27.76 13.27 18.43
N TYR A 581 27.80 12.89 19.71
CA TYR A 581 27.94 13.78 20.85
C TYR A 581 29.30 13.50 21.49
N SER A 582 30.33 14.17 20.97
CA SER A 582 31.75 14.00 21.30
C SER A 582 32.00 14.28 22.78
N ASN A 583 31.40 15.36 23.31
CA ASN A 583 31.48 15.77 24.71
C ASN A 583 30.82 14.78 25.69
N LYS A 584 30.05 13.82 25.18
CA LYS A 584 29.36 12.75 25.94
C LYS A 584 29.81 11.36 25.49
N GLU A 585 30.87 11.25 24.67
CA GLU A 585 31.45 10.01 24.12
C GLU A 585 30.40 8.95 23.70
N THR A 586 29.34 9.44 23.04
CA THR A 586 28.17 8.66 22.63
C THR A 586 27.81 9.00 21.19
N SER A 587 27.33 8.03 20.42
CA SER A 587 26.69 8.28 19.12
C SER A 587 25.40 7.47 18.94
N PHE A 588 24.39 8.11 18.36
CA PHE A 588 23.11 7.51 18.01
C PHE A 588 23.09 7.25 16.52
N LEU A 589 22.73 6.04 16.10
CA LEU A 589 22.46 5.72 14.70
C LEU A 589 20.98 5.93 14.43
N LEU A 590 20.65 6.78 13.46
CA LEU A 590 19.27 7.10 13.09
C LEU A 590 18.95 6.70 11.65
N ASN A 591 17.70 6.31 11.44
CA ASN A 591 17.07 6.26 10.12
C ASN A 591 15.70 6.94 10.21
N ILE A 592 15.44 7.92 9.33
CA ILE A 592 14.16 8.59 9.11
C ILE A 592 13.41 8.88 10.44
N GLY A 593 13.95 9.82 11.20
CA GLY A 593 13.46 10.29 12.49
C GLY A 593 13.66 9.32 13.66
N SER A 594 14.18 8.11 13.46
CA SER A 594 14.08 7.02 14.45
C SER A 594 15.45 6.53 14.88
N VAL A 595 15.68 6.40 16.20
CA VAL A 595 16.92 5.83 16.75
C VAL A 595 16.91 4.33 16.51
N LEU A 596 17.87 3.81 15.73
CA LEU A 596 18.05 2.38 15.50
C LEU A 596 19.02 1.74 16.49
N GLN A 597 20.02 2.49 16.94
CA GLN A 597 21.11 1.96 17.77
C GLN A 597 21.78 3.08 18.57
N VAL A 598 22.28 2.77 19.76
CA VAL A 598 23.06 3.71 20.59
C VAL A 598 24.43 3.11 20.93
N ASN A 599 25.50 3.87 20.70
CA ASN A 599 26.88 3.48 20.98
C ASN A 599 27.46 4.35 22.08
N ALA A 600 27.76 3.77 23.24
CA ALA A 600 28.55 4.38 24.31
C ALA A 600 29.99 3.85 24.24
N TYR A 601 31.00 4.73 24.23
CA TYR A 601 32.39 4.32 23.96
C TYR A 601 33.48 5.06 24.78
N GLY A 602 33.11 5.90 25.74
CA GLY A 602 34.05 6.55 26.66
C GLY A 602 33.43 6.89 28.01
N ASP A 603 34.29 7.27 28.96
CA ASP A 603 33.91 7.44 30.38
C ASP A 603 32.97 8.64 30.63
N ASN A 604 32.86 9.58 29.67
CA ASN A 604 31.88 10.67 29.70
C ASN A 604 30.49 10.28 29.19
N SER A 605 30.29 9.02 28.78
CA SER A 605 28.96 8.49 28.47
C SER A 605 28.04 8.52 29.69
N PRO A 606 26.81 9.04 29.58
CA PRO A 606 25.77 8.78 30.57
C PRO A 606 25.60 7.28 30.82
N GLY A 607 25.22 6.94 32.06
CA GLY A 607 24.95 5.56 32.43
C GLY A 607 23.73 4.98 31.71
N ILE A 608 23.73 3.65 31.57
CA ILE A 608 22.63 2.87 31.00
C ILE A 608 21.74 2.36 32.13
N ASP A 609 20.49 2.81 32.11
CA ASP A 609 19.41 2.51 33.07
C ASP A 609 19.86 2.35 34.53
N LYS A 610 20.01 1.10 35.00
CA LYS A 610 20.31 0.75 36.41
C LYS A 610 21.79 0.90 36.78
N GLY A 611 22.51 1.82 36.13
CA GLY A 611 23.86 2.25 36.51
C GLY A 611 25.00 1.45 35.88
N VAL A 612 24.83 0.90 34.67
CA VAL A 612 25.99 0.38 33.90
C VAL A 612 26.67 1.54 33.16
N THR A 613 27.97 1.70 33.34
CA THR A 613 28.78 2.72 32.66
C THR A 613 29.90 2.07 31.84
N ILE A 614 30.58 2.85 31.00
CA ILE A 614 31.94 2.51 30.58
C ILE A 614 32.85 2.42 31.83
N GLY A 615 33.83 1.53 31.82
CA GLY A 615 34.66 1.23 33.00
C GLY A 615 34.01 0.33 34.08
N SER A 616 32.69 0.07 34.01
CA SER A 616 32.01 -0.86 34.92
C SER A 616 32.56 -2.29 34.80
N ASP A 617 32.60 -3.04 35.91
CA ASP A 617 33.05 -4.44 35.88
C ASP A 617 32.00 -5.36 35.23
N ARG A 618 32.46 -6.38 34.49
CA ARG A 618 31.60 -7.34 33.78
C ARG A 618 30.45 -7.93 34.63
N GLY A 619 30.72 -8.22 35.91
CA GLY A 619 29.70 -8.75 36.84
C GLY A 619 28.59 -7.76 37.23
N ILE A 620 28.69 -6.49 36.84
CA ILE A 620 27.63 -5.48 36.93
C ILE A 620 26.79 -5.51 35.64
N ALA A 621 27.45 -5.47 34.47
CA ALA A 621 26.78 -5.59 33.17
C ALA A 621 25.94 -6.87 33.05
N GLU A 622 26.46 -8.01 33.50
CA GLU A 622 25.76 -9.31 33.48
C GLU A 622 24.58 -9.42 34.47
N LYS A 623 24.43 -8.46 35.41
CA LYS A 623 23.20 -8.34 36.22
C LYS A 623 22.09 -7.56 35.51
N VAL A 624 22.43 -6.78 34.48
CA VAL A 624 21.50 -5.88 33.77
C VAL A 624 21.12 -6.44 32.41
N PHE A 625 22.08 -6.83 31.57
CA PHE A 625 21.83 -7.40 30.24
C PHE A 625 21.53 -8.92 30.28
N GLY A 626 21.90 -9.58 31.38
CA GLY A 626 21.76 -11.02 31.59
C GLY A 626 23.08 -11.77 31.57
N LYS A 627 23.04 -13.09 31.79
CA LYS A 627 24.22 -13.96 31.83
C LYS A 627 24.41 -14.79 30.56
N GLN A 628 23.36 -14.94 29.75
CA GLN A 628 23.44 -15.58 28.45
C GLN A 628 23.89 -14.57 27.39
N PHE A 629 24.93 -14.92 26.64
CA PHE A 629 25.46 -14.11 25.54
C PHE A 629 26.00 -15.01 24.41
N GLN A 630 25.97 -14.49 23.19
CA GLN A 630 26.71 -15.04 22.04
C GLN A 630 27.91 -14.14 21.75
N LYS A 631 29.09 -14.71 21.51
CA LYS A 631 30.28 -13.93 21.16
C LYS A 631 30.28 -13.63 19.65
N SER A 632 30.37 -12.35 19.28
CA SER A 632 30.48 -11.89 17.89
C SER A 632 31.72 -10.99 17.75
N GLY A 633 32.79 -11.54 17.18
CA GLY A 633 34.09 -10.86 17.09
C GLY A 633 34.61 -10.41 18.47
N PRO A 634 34.84 -9.10 18.69
CA PRO A 634 35.26 -8.56 19.99
C PRO A 634 34.10 -8.34 20.98
N TYR A 635 32.84 -8.49 20.56
CA TYR A 635 31.65 -8.21 21.36
C TYR A 635 31.01 -9.46 21.97
N PHE A 636 30.35 -9.25 23.10
CA PHE A 636 29.49 -10.18 23.81
C PHE A 636 28.06 -9.68 23.61
N GLY A 637 27.31 -10.33 22.72
CA GLY A 637 25.92 -10.02 22.41
C GLY A 637 24.99 -10.68 23.41
N TYR A 638 24.43 -9.90 24.32
CA TYR A 638 23.37 -10.27 25.23
C TYR A 638 22.01 -10.07 24.55
N SER A 639 21.09 -11.02 24.77
CA SER A 639 19.70 -10.93 24.30
C SER A 639 18.68 -11.29 25.39
N GLN A 640 19.15 -11.73 26.57
CA GLN A 640 18.30 -12.28 27.63
C GLN A 640 17.30 -11.26 28.20
N ASN A 641 17.73 -10.01 28.37
CA ASN A 641 16.91 -8.93 28.92
C ASN A 641 16.55 -7.83 27.89
N GLY A 642 17.14 -7.89 26.70
CA GLY A 642 17.12 -6.89 25.62
C GLY A 642 18.40 -7.04 24.76
N ASN A 643 18.43 -6.53 23.53
CA ASN A 643 19.59 -6.73 22.65
C ASN A 643 20.70 -5.72 22.99
N THR A 644 21.88 -6.22 23.35
CA THR A 644 23.01 -5.37 23.75
C THR A 644 24.35 -6.05 23.49
N PHE A 645 25.22 -5.40 22.74
CA PHE A 645 26.57 -5.89 22.45
C PHE A 645 27.59 -5.12 23.29
N VAL A 646 28.24 -5.82 24.23
CA VAL A 646 29.26 -5.24 25.12
C VAL A 646 30.65 -5.71 24.71
N LYS A 647 31.59 -4.79 24.61
CA LYS A 647 33.02 -5.07 24.46
C LYS A 647 33.68 -4.94 25.83
N TYR A 648 34.58 -5.84 26.19
CA TYR A 648 35.30 -5.80 27.46
C TYR A 648 36.82 -5.65 27.26
N ARG A 649 37.46 -4.76 28.03
CA ARG A 649 38.92 -4.59 28.12
C ARG A 649 39.33 -4.82 29.58
N LYS A 650 40.24 -5.76 29.83
CA LYS A 650 40.66 -6.16 31.20
C LYS A 650 39.48 -6.44 32.16
N ASN A 651 38.44 -7.12 31.66
CA ASN A 651 37.19 -7.45 32.37
C ASN A 651 36.29 -6.26 32.79
N LYS A 652 36.63 -5.04 32.34
CA LYS A 652 35.79 -3.84 32.43
C LYS A 652 35.12 -3.54 31.09
N VAL A 653 33.96 -2.89 31.12
CA VAL A 653 33.23 -2.42 29.94
C VAL A 653 34.10 -1.40 29.19
N ASP A 654 34.30 -1.67 27.90
CA ASP A 654 35.08 -0.85 26.97
C ASP A 654 34.20 -0.04 26.01
N GLN A 655 33.05 -0.62 25.65
CA GLN A 655 32.09 -0.07 24.70
C GLN A 655 30.77 -0.83 24.87
N ILE A 656 29.63 -0.14 24.75
CA ILE A 656 28.30 -0.74 24.73
C ILE A 656 27.56 -0.29 23.47
N ILE A 657 26.87 -1.22 22.83
CA ILE A 657 25.98 -0.98 21.69
C ILE A 657 24.60 -1.52 22.04
N LEU A 658 23.58 -0.67 22.00
CA LEU A 658 22.16 -1.01 22.22
C LEU A 658 21.44 -1.09 20.86
N GLN A 659 20.57 -2.09 20.67
CA GLN A 659 19.75 -2.31 19.47
C GLN A 659 18.34 -2.81 19.85
#